data_AF-A0A399H8Q8-F1
#
_entry.id   AF-A0A399H8Q8-F1
#
_cell.length_a   1.000
_cell.length_b   1.000
_cell.length_c   1.000
_cell.angle_alpha   90.00
_cell.angle_beta   90.00
_cell.angle_gamma   90.00
#
_symmetry.space_group_name_H-M   'P 1'
#
loop_
_entity.id
_entity.type
_entity.pdbx_description
1 polymer ?
#
loop_
_entity_poly.entity_id
_entity_poly.type
_entity_poly.pdbx_seq_one_letter_code
_entity_poly.pdbx_strand_id
1 'polypeptide(L)'
;MGKTRPVLTATAAAAGLLLLAPTGASAVPDDDPPRPVRESGPVRESGAAGGDERAAQAPAAATERALRGADTDLSHTGGYPRQQHLDAPERNPDDKSIKLDLTPYHAIAPKLNELQKLSDRISVELAGRSAGGHQLYLVTVTEPESAREARSQERMRELIGQRPAKAAEDKEIKADYKTPVFVNNNIHGNEWEGTDAALRTIERLAKSDDADSKKLLSSSRLYFNVTANPDGRIAGTRANAGGFDLNRDFVTASQPESRAIRRIAVDKQPAVMIDLHGYMNGTLIEPTTPPHGENYEYDLFLKNTYANALGMESAVNGLGYTEKKDGVEPAVIPFRDMEEGWDDWPPIFTPQYFAAQGSVAAHTIEFPMAVNNDEYDELSVRELRRRAAINTDIADAAMTATLDFARERRGALIADQIETFRRGDAGEAQVPVSEETVPGVPGIGPEDVYTTEFPRAYVIPAGSGQRSGTAAARLVDHLRDNEVTVERATRAFRLGGRTYPKDSYVVDMHQPKRGLANVLLADGRDISDKVSTMYDISGWSLGLLWGATVRPVEDGRLDFPRRTVPAANGAGYVAPRGDLHLALDDPQAIAAVNSLLRDGVPARAAKDGGAIVPGSARRAAGSLAERYQVSFDATRERGGKALHRTRVAAAVAPGELFALREMNFEVLPVSTEELNDGFDLSRADVLFVSSGLDREKLTDTARRGLDTYLAEGGGVVARGATGAAFNADAGLLAAEAVEGNGDANGVVRVDNAPGRLTGEAPRHSFVYSPMWFTDLGPEVRTEQSYATDGPLVSGHWRAKEDGSGGPGDAAGQAAVVSGTSADGSEVVLFGTEPLFRAHPKGLFPQVGRALLDSAR
;
A
#
# COMPACT_ATOMS: atom_id res chain seq x y z
N MET A 1 -8.49 -17.32 64.82
CA MET A 1 -7.38 -17.25 65.79
C MET A 1 -6.55 -18.53 65.70
N GLY A 2 -5.23 -18.39 65.47
CA GLY A 2 -4.18 -19.39 65.78
C GLY A 2 -4.06 -20.61 64.83
N LYS A 3 -3.06 -20.68 63.93
CA LYS A 3 -1.67 -21.21 64.13
C LYS A 3 -1.65 -22.76 64.21
N THR A 4 -0.80 -23.58 63.58
CA THR A 4 0.48 -23.45 62.84
C THR A 4 0.95 -24.85 62.36
N ARG A 5 1.54 -24.96 61.14
CA ARG A 5 2.73 -25.79 60.69
C ARG A 5 2.70 -27.35 60.87
N PRO A 6 3.69 -28.17 60.41
CA PRO A 6 4.83 -28.05 59.43
C PRO A 6 4.93 -29.29 58.42
N VAL A 7 5.55 -29.23 57.22
CA VAL A 7 6.97 -29.46 56.75
C VAL A 7 7.40 -30.92 56.35
N LEU A 8 8.23 -31.00 55.27
CA LEU A 8 9.29 -31.97 54.84
C LEU A 8 8.98 -33.22 53.96
N THR A 9 9.41 -33.13 52.69
CA THR A 9 10.36 -34.00 51.92
C THR A 9 10.42 -35.52 52.15
N ALA A 10 10.51 -36.32 51.06
CA ALA A 10 11.77 -36.91 50.54
C ALA A 10 11.55 -38.02 49.48
N THR A 11 12.46 -37.98 48.50
CA THR A 11 12.88 -38.93 47.43
C THR A 11 13.10 -40.40 47.81
N ALA A 12 12.89 -41.34 46.87
CA ALA A 12 13.95 -42.07 46.11
C ALA A 12 13.59 -43.51 45.64
N ALA A 13 14.01 -43.83 44.40
CA ALA A 13 14.55 -45.09 43.83
C ALA A 13 13.69 -46.38 43.81
N ALA A 14 13.40 -47.07 42.69
CA ALA A 14 14.18 -47.66 41.57
C ALA A 14 14.35 -49.20 41.70
N ALA A 15 13.90 -49.93 40.66
CA ALA A 15 14.30 -51.30 40.19
C ALA A 15 13.10 -51.89 39.41
N GLY A 16 13.18 -52.55 38.24
CA GLY A 16 14.29 -53.08 37.47
C GLY A 16 13.95 -54.50 36.96
N LEU A 17 13.73 -54.63 35.64
CA LEU A 17 13.87 -55.84 34.78
C LEU A 17 12.86 -57.00 35.01
N LEU A 18 12.45 -57.85 34.05
CA LEU A 18 13.16 -58.48 32.91
C LEU A 18 12.14 -59.34 32.09
N LEU A 19 12.26 -59.39 30.76
CA LEU A 19 12.28 -60.61 29.90
C LEU A 19 11.71 -60.41 28.48
N LEU A 20 12.54 -60.81 27.51
CA LEU A 20 12.36 -60.80 26.06
C LEU A 20 11.67 -62.09 25.54
N ALA A 21 10.71 -61.88 24.63
CA ALA A 21 10.37 -62.53 23.34
C ALA A 21 10.48 -64.08 23.12
N PRO A 22 9.62 -64.68 22.26
CA PRO A 22 9.87 -64.62 20.81
C PRO A 22 8.65 -64.45 19.87
N THR A 23 8.89 -63.60 18.87
CA THR A 23 8.50 -63.52 17.44
C THR A 23 7.40 -64.39 16.81
N GLY A 24 6.46 -63.70 16.14
CA GLY A 24 5.84 -64.05 14.87
C GLY A 24 5.56 -62.79 14.02
N ALA A 25 6.10 -62.75 12.80
CA ALA A 25 6.08 -61.71 11.75
C ALA A 25 4.68 -61.28 11.27
N SER A 26 4.41 -60.21 10.51
CA SER A 26 5.06 -58.95 10.08
C SER A 26 3.93 -58.18 9.36
N ALA A 27 3.72 -56.91 9.69
CA ALA A 27 3.10 -55.92 8.82
C ALA A 27 3.69 -54.56 9.25
N VAL A 28 4.33 -53.88 8.30
CA VAL A 28 5.02 -52.61 8.47
C VAL A 28 3.99 -51.50 8.69
N PRO A 29 4.10 -50.66 9.75
CA PRO A 29 3.44 -49.36 9.78
C PRO A 29 4.32 -48.34 9.06
N ASP A 30 3.78 -47.71 8.02
CA ASP A 30 4.32 -46.46 7.48
C ASP A 30 4.13 -45.38 8.56
N ASP A 31 5.20 -45.11 9.31
CA ASP A 31 5.38 -43.90 10.10
C ASP A 31 6.01 -42.84 9.17
N ASP A 32 5.18 -42.00 8.58
CA ASP A 32 5.57 -40.64 8.21
C ASP A 32 4.36 -39.74 8.54
N PRO A 33 4.46 -38.79 9.50
CA PRO A 33 3.42 -37.80 9.69
C PRO A 33 3.28 -36.98 8.40
N PRO A 34 2.07 -36.55 8.03
CA PRO A 34 1.87 -35.74 6.83
C PRO A 34 2.80 -34.54 6.88
N ARG A 35 3.59 -34.36 5.82
CA ARG A 35 4.44 -33.18 5.63
C ARG A 35 3.55 -31.94 5.73
N PRO A 36 3.96 -30.89 6.46
CA PRO A 36 3.23 -29.64 6.46
C PRO A 36 3.12 -29.16 5.02
N VAL A 37 1.89 -28.77 4.65
CA VAL A 37 1.60 -27.93 3.48
C VAL A 37 2.66 -26.83 3.48
N ARG A 38 3.28 -26.56 2.32
CA ARG A 38 4.12 -25.36 2.18
C ARG A 38 3.22 -24.19 2.52
N GLU A 39 3.32 -23.68 3.75
CA GLU A 39 2.86 -22.35 4.09
C GLU A 39 3.49 -21.45 3.03
N SER A 40 2.65 -20.88 2.17
CA SER A 40 2.99 -19.62 1.53
C SER A 40 3.20 -18.64 2.67
N GLY A 41 4.44 -18.58 3.17
CA GLY A 41 4.84 -17.59 4.16
C GLY A 41 4.49 -16.18 3.69
N PRO A 42 4.51 -15.18 4.58
CA PRO A 42 4.18 -13.80 4.24
C PRO A 42 4.93 -13.41 2.96
N VAL A 43 4.18 -12.95 1.95
CA VAL A 43 4.76 -12.48 0.67
C VAL A 43 5.51 -11.19 0.97
N ARG A 44 6.77 -11.34 1.42
CA ARG A 44 7.69 -10.23 1.61
C ARG A 44 8.46 -10.04 0.33
N GLU A 45 8.17 -8.93 -0.34
CA GLU A 45 8.93 -8.45 -1.50
C GLU A 45 10.43 -8.25 -1.19
N SER A 46 10.84 -8.21 0.09
CA SER A 46 12.22 -7.97 0.51
C SER A 46 13.03 -9.21 0.89
N GLY A 47 12.48 -10.44 0.78
CA GLY A 47 13.13 -11.62 1.36
C GLY A 47 13.23 -12.87 0.49
N ALA A 48 12.49 -12.96 -0.62
CA ALA A 48 12.59 -14.10 -1.53
C ALA A 48 13.36 -13.70 -2.78
N ALA A 49 14.53 -14.32 -2.98
CA ALA A 49 15.32 -14.28 -4.20
C ALA A 49 14.54 -14.87 -5.39
N GLY A 50 13.53 -14.15 -5.89
CA GLY A 50 12.65 -14.57 -6.95
C GLY A 50 11.99 -13.38 -7.65
N GLY A 51 12.43 -13.08 -8.87
CA GLY A 51 11.68 -12.36 -9.90
C GLY A 51 11.58 -10.83 -9.81
N ASP A 52 11.22 -10.27 -8.66
CA ASP A 52 10.74 -8.87 -8.56
C ASP A 52 11.81 -7.83 -8.17
N GLU A 53 13.08 -8.22 -8.01
CA GLU A 53 14.20 -7.30 -7.68
C GLU A 53 14.73 -6.47 -8.86
N ARG A 54 14.00 -6.44 -9.99
CA ARG A 54 14.43 -5.72 -11.20
C ARG A 54 13.77 -4.34 -11.30
N ALA A 55 14.52 -3.38 -11.83
CA ALA A 55 13.98 -2.05 -12.11
C ALA A 55 12.78 -2.11 -13.06
N ALA A 56 11.77 -1.26 -12.80
CA ALA A 56 10.56 -1.17 -13.61
C ALA A 56 10.86 -0.99 -15.11
N GLN A 57 10.32 -1.87 -15.94
CA GLN A 57 10.59 -1.91 -17.38
C GLN A 57 9.75 -0.94 -18.21
N ALA A 58 8.67 -0.38 -17.64
CA ALA A 58 7.81 0.55 -18.38
C ALA A 58 8.51 1.88 -18.68
N PRO A 59 8.28 2.48 -19.87
CA PRO A 59 8.76 3.82 -20.17
C PRO A 59 8.15 4.83 -19.18
N ALA A 60 9.00 5.57 -18.44
CA ALA A 60 8.56 6.56 -17.45
C ALA A 60 7.50 7.55 -17.97
N ALA A 61 7.55 7.86 -19.28
CA ALA A 61 6.59 8.76 -19.92
C ALA A 61 5.16 8.17 -20.00
N ALA A 62 4.97 6.85 -20.05
CA ALA A 62 3.65 6.23 -20.05
C ALA A 62 2.99 6.37 -18.67
N THR A 63 3.72 6.01 -17.61
CA THR A 63 3.27 6.16 -16.22
C THR A 63 2.99 7.62 -15.88
N GLU A 64 3.86 8.55 -16.27
CA GLU A 64 3.66 9.99 -16.06
C GLU A 64 2.40 10.50 -16.78
N ARG A 65 2.13 10.03 -18.01
CA ARG A 65 0.89 10.37 -18.74
C ARG A 65 -0.35 9.80 -18.06
N ALA A 66 -0.29 8.57 -17.54
CA ALA A 66 -1.41 7.96 -16.83
C ALA A 66 -1.71 8.71 -15.53
N LEU A 67 -0.68 9.03 -14.73
CA LEU A 67 -0.82 9.77 -13.47
C LEU A 67 -1.28 11.22 -13.64
N ARG A 68 -0.96 11.84 -14.79
CA ARG A 68 -1.40 13.19 -15.16
C ARG A 68 -2.67 13.22 -16.00
N GLY A 69 -3.21 12.05 -16.36
CA GLY A 69 -4.49 11.97 -17.05
C GLY A 69 -5.56 12.69 -16.25
N ALA A 70 -6.54 13.29 -16.93
CA ALA A 70 -7.70 13.81 -16.22
C ALA A 70 -8.40 12.63 -15.53
N ASP A 71 -8.68 12.77 -14.24
CA ASP A 71 -9.48 11.79 -13.51
C ASP A 71 -10.81 11.63 -14.25
N THR A 72 -11.16 10.40 -14.60
CA THR A 72 -12.45 10.13 -15.24
C THR A 72 -13.50 10.14 -14.14
N ASP A 73 -14.38 11.14 -14.16
CA ASP A 73 -15.52 11.17 -13.25
C ASP A 73 -16.46 10.01 -13.61
N LEU A 74 -16.66 9.04 -12.71
CA LEU A 74 -17.55 7.90 -12.92
C LEU A 74 -18.93 8.15 -12.28
N SER A 75 -19.12 9.29 -11.60
CA SER A 75 -20.37 9.72 -10.97
C SER A 75 -21.29 10.45 -11.97
N HIS A 76 -21.63 9.80 -13.08
CA HIS A 76 -22.53 10.43 -14.05
C HIS A 76 -24.00 10.33 -13.64
N THR A 77 -24.78 11.33 -14.05
CA THR A 77 -26.25 11.36 -13.89
C THR A 77 -27.01 10.91 -15.15
N GLY A 78 -26.27 10.46 -16.18
CA GLY A 78 -26.83 9.76 -17.34
C GLY A 78 -27.43 8.43 -16.90
N GLY A 79 -28.60 8.08 -17.46
CA GLY A 79 -29.24 6.79 -17.23
C GLY A 79 -28.34 5.60 -17.62
N TYR A 80 -28.79 4.39 -17.28
CA TYR A 80 -28.17 3.15 -17.74
C TYR A 80 -29.06 2.48 -18.80
N PRO A 81 -28.49 1.88 -19.85
CA PRO A 81 -27.06 1.62 -20.02
C PRO A 81 -26.27 2.82 -20.56
N ARG A 82 -25.00 2.91 -20.19
CA ARG A 82 -24.01 3.85 -20.75
C ARG A 82 -23.09 3.09 -21.67
N GLN A 83 -23.39 3.13 -22.96
CA GLN A 83 -22.68 2.35 -23.95
C GLN A 83 -21.69 3.22 -24.73
N GLN A 84 -20.51 2.68 -24.98
CA GLN A 84 -19.50 3.29 -25.82
C GLN A 84 -18.77 2.23 -26.65
N HIS A 85 -18.18 2.68 -27.76
CA HIS A 85 -17.30 1.83 -28.54
C HIS A 85 -15.91 1.82 -27.90
N LEU A 86 -15.42 0.62 -27.59
CA LEU A 86 -14.08 0.41 -27.05
C LEU A 86 -13.13 0.07 -28.19
N ASP A 87 -12.03 0.81 -28.30
CA ASP A 87 -10.97 0.50 -29.25
C ASP A 87 -10.23 -0.75 -28.77
N ALA A 88 -10.17 -1.77 -29.62
CA ALA A 88 -9.39 -2.97 -29.33
C ALA A 88 -7.89 -2.67 -29.52
N PRO A 89 -7.02 -3.01 -28.55
CA PRO A 89 -5.59 -2.91 -28.76
C PRO A 89 -5.14 -3.96 -29.79
N GLU A 90 -3.94 -3.77 -30.34
CA GLU A 90 -3.38 -4.73 -31.29
C GLU A 90 -3.25 -6.12 -30.67
N ARG A 91 -3.40 -7.16 -31.51
CA ARG A 91 -3.23 -8.55 -31.08
C ARG A 91 -1.81 -8.76 -30.57
N ASN A 92 -1.68 -9.10 -29.30
CA ASN A 92 -0.42 -9.52 -28.70
C ASN A 92 -0.38 -11.05 -28.58
N PRO A 93 0.46 -11.76 -29.37
CA PRO A 93 0.62 -13.21 -29.27
C PRO A 93 1.41 -13.65 -28.03
N ASP A 94 2.15 -12.73 -27.39
CA ASP A 94 3.00 -13.01 -26.22
C ASP A 94 2.25 -12.83 -24.89
N ASP A 95 0.95 -12.46 -24.93
CA ASP A 95 0.09 -12.39 -23.75
C ASP A 95 0.03 -13.75 -23.04
N LYS A 96 0.54 -13.80 -21.81
CA LYS A 96 0.74 -15.04 -21.06
C LYS A 96 -0.57 -15.80 -20.77
N SER A 97 -1.71 -15.11 -20.74
CA SER A 97 -3.02 -15.73 -20.54
C SER A 97 -3.44 -16.68 -21.68
N ILE A 98 -2.87 -16.53 -22.88
CA ILE A 98 -3.18 -17.39 -24.05
C ILE A 98 -2.80 -18.85 -23.79
N LYS A 99 -1.66 -19.10 -23.11
CA LYS A 99 -1.20 -20.47 -22.79
C LYS A 99 -2.23 -21.20 -21.92
N LEU A 100 -2.89 -20.45 -21.03
CA LEU A 100 -3.90 -20.94 -20.08
C LEU A 100 -5.29 -21.13 -20.69
N ASP A 101 -5.48 -20.80 -21.98
CA ASP A 101 -6.80 -20.81 -22.65
C ASP A 101 -7.79 -19.79 -22.06
N LEU A 102 -7.27 -18.72 -21.46
CA LEU A 102 -8.03 -17.61 -20.90
C LEU A 102 -8.13 -16.46 -21.90
N THR A 103 -9.04 -15.52 -21.65
CA THR A 103 -9.26 -14.37 -22.54
C THR A 103 -8.04 -13.44 -22.52
N PRO A 104 -7.31 -13.27 -23.64
CA PRO A 104 -6.19 -12.32 -23.68
C PRO A 104 -6.67 -10.88 -23.65
N TYR A 105 -5.83 -9.97 -23.19
CA TYR A 105 -6.19 -8.57 -22.97
C TYR A 105 -6.78 -7.92 -24.23
N HIS A 106 -6.19 -8.19 -25.39
CA HIS A 106 -6.66 -7.64 -26.67
C HIS A 106 -8.06 -8.15 -27.10
N ALA A 107 -8.54 -9.25 -26.53
CA ALA A 107 -9.87 -9.80 -26.81
C ALA A 107 -10.95 -9.27 -25.85
N ILE A 108 -10.58 -8.61 -24.74
CA ILE A 108 -11.53 -8.09 -23.76
C ILE A 108 -12.43 -7.02 -24.37
N ALA A 109 -11.86 -5.97 -24.98
CA ALA A 109 -12.63 -4.88 -25.58
C ALA A 109 -13.62 -5.34 -26.67
N PRO A 110 -13.23 -6.21 -27.63
CA PRO A 110 -14.17 -6.83 -28.58
C PRO A 110 -15.34 -7.54 -27.89
N LYS A 111 -15.06 -8.37 -26.87
CA LYS A 111 -16.10 -9.10 -26.14
C LYS A 111 -17.05 -8.16 -25.40
N LEU A 112 -16.53 -7.11 -24.77
CA LEU A 112 -17.34 -6.09 -24.10
C LEU A 112 -18.18 -5.27 -25.10
N ASN A 113 -17.67 -4.97 -26.29
CA ASN A 113 -18.44 -4.33 -27.37
C ASN A 113 -19.61 -5.22 -27.83
N GLU A 114 -19.43 -6.55 -27.87
CA GLU A 114 -20.50 -7.50 -28.21
C GLU A 114 -21.56 -7.58 -27.10
N LEU A 115 -21.14 -7.64 -25.84
CA LEU A 115 -22.05 -7.69 -24.69
C LEU A 115 -22.91 -6.42 -24.57
N GLN A 116 -22.35 -5.24 -24.85
CA GLN A 116 -23.12 -4.00 -24.95
C GLN A 116 -24.21 -4.07 -26.04
N LYS A 117 -23.89 -4.62 -27.22
CA LYS A 117 -24.88 -4.77 -28.30
C LYS A 117 -25.97 -5.78 -27.96
N LEU A 118 -25.64 -6.78 -27.15
CA LEU A 118 -26.52 -7.90 -26.81
C LEU A 118 -27.59 -7.51 -25.79
N SER A 119 -27.33 -6.57 -24.88
CA SER A 119 -28.19 -6.30 -23.73
C SER A 119 -28.19 -4.83 -23.33
N ASP A 120 -29.37 -4.31 -22.99
CA ASP A 120 -29.58 -2.97 -22.45
C ASP A 120 -29.22 -2.86 -20.95
N ARG A 121 -28.72 -3.94 -20.35
CA ARG A 121 -28.26 -3.99 -18.95
C ARG A 121 -26.78 -3.67 -18.79
N ILE A 122 -26.03 -3.61 -19.89
CA ILE A 122 -24.58 -3.55 -19.89
C ILE A 122 -24.09 -2.16 -20.26
N SER A 123 -23.30 -1.60 -19.35
CA SER A 123 -22.56 -0.35 -19.54
C SER A 123 -21.08 -0.61 -19.39
N VAL A 124 -20.26 0.03 -20.22
CA VAL A 124 -18.81 -0.07 -20.07
C VAL A 124 -18.24 1.33 -20.00
N GLU A 125 -17.54 1.64 -18.91
CA GLU A 125 -16.87 2.91 -18.63
C GLU A 125 -15.35 2.68 -18.64
N LEU A 126 -14.57 3.69 -19.03
CA LEU A 126 -13.11 3.65 -18.92
C LEU A 126 -12.73 4.26 -17.57
N ALA A 127 -12.20 3.46 -16.65
CA ALA A 127 -11.81 3.93 -15.32
C ALA A 127 -10.47 4.69 -15.33
N GLY A 128 -9.66 4.50 -16.37
CA GLY A 128 -8.37 5.15 -16.52
C GLY A 128 -7.45 4.39 -17.46
N ARG A 129 -6.15 4.58 -17.26
CA ARG A 129 -5.09 3.82 -17.94
C ARG A 129 -4.06 3.31 -16.94
N SER A 130 -3.52 2.13 -17.20
CA SER A 130 -2.45 1.51 -16.43
C SER A 130 -1.10 2.25 -16.58
N ALA A 131 -0.12 1.87 -15.78
CA ALA A 131 1.24 2.42 -15.84
C ALA A 131 1.92 2.17 -17.19
N GLY A 132 1.61 1.06 -17.86
CA GLY A 132 2.03 0.74 -19.23
C GLY A 132 1.14 1.37 -20.32
N GLY A 133 0.03 1.99 -19.95
CA GLY A 133 -0.85 2.76 -20.85
C GLY A 133 -2.09 2.01 -21.38
N HIS A 134 -2.34 0.79 -20.92
CA HIS A 134 -3.52 -0.01 -21.28
C HIS A 134 -4.80 0.56 -20.64
N GLN A 135 -5.95 0.39 -21.28
CA GLN A 135 -7.24 0.86 -20.77
C GLN A 135 -7.72 0.00 -19.59
N LEU A 136 -8.28 0.65 -18.57
CA LEU A 136 -8.93 -0.01 -17.43
C LEU A 136 -10.44 0.00 -17.63
N TYR A 137 -11.06 -1.18 -17.74
CA TYR A 137 -12.49 -1.33 -18.06
C TYR A 137 -13.34 -1.57 -16.82
N LEU A 138 -14.31 -0.70 -16.59
CA LEU A 138 -15.35 -0.89 -15.58
C LEU A 138 -16.67 -1.24 -16.25
N VAL A 139 -17.20 -2.43 -15.98
CA VAL A 139 -18.50 -2.86 -16.49
C VAL A 139 -19.56 -2.67 -15.41
N THR A 140 -20.63 -1.93 -15.71
CA THR A 140 -21.82 -1.86 -14.85
C THR A 140 -22.92 -2.74 -15.43
N VAL A 141 -23.43 -3.67 -14.61
CA VAL A 141 -24.58 -4.53 -14.91
C VAL A 141 -25.73 -4.17 -13.97
N THR A 142 -26.84 -3.68 -14.52
CA THR A 142 -28.04 -3.34 -13.76
C THR A 142 -29.27 -3.31 -14.67
N GLU A 143 -30.47 -3.37 -14.10
CA GLU A 143 -31.70 -3.09 -14.85
C GLU A 143 -31.65 -1.67 -15.45
N PRO A 144 -32.12 -1.45 -16.69
CA PRO A 144 -32.10 -0.12 -17.31
C PRO A 144 -32.68 0.96 -16.41
N GLU A 145 -32.05 2.13 -16.42
CA GLU A 145 -32.45 3.27 -15.60
C GLU A 145 -32.54 4.51 -16.47
N SER A 146 -33.64 5.24 -16.34
CA SER A 146 -33.75 6.59 -16.85
C SER A 146 -32.75 7.52 -16.16
N ALA A 147 -32.45 8.65 -16.79
CA ALA A 147 -31.62 9.69 -16.17
C ALA A 147 -32.22 10.22 -14.85
N ARG A 148 -33.55 10.10 -14.65
CA ARG A 148 -34.20 10.48 -13.39
C ARG A 148 -33.92 9.47 -12.29
N GLU A 149 -34.02 8.17 -12.58
CA GLU A 149 -33.70 7.10 -11.64
C GLU A 149 -32.23 7.14 -11.25
N ALA A 150 -31.33 7.29 -12.24
CA ALA A 150 -29.90 7.42 -11.98
C ALA A 150 -29.57 8.61 -11.06
N ARG A 151 -30.22 9.77 -11.25
CA ARG A 151 -30.12 10.93 -10.33
C ARG A 151 -30.72 10.67 -8.95
N SER A 152 -31.75 9.82 -8.85
CA SER A 152 -32.29 9.39 -7.55
C SER A 152 -31.28 8.59 -6.75
N GLN A 153 -30.67 7.60 -7.40
CA GLN A 153 -29.63 6.78 -6.80
C GLN A 153 -28.43 7.61 -6.36
N GLU A 154 -28.00 8.58 -7.19
CA GLU A 154 -26.88 9.48 -6.85
C GLU A 154 -27.19 10.36 -5.63
N ARG A 155 -28.38 10.97 -5.58
CA ARG A 155 -28.83 11.73 -4.40
C ARG A 155 -28.87 10.87 -3.14
N MET A 156 -29.33 9.62 -3.26
CA MET A 156 -29.37 8.68 -2.14
C MET A 156 -27.96 8.31 -1.67
N ARG A 157 -27.02 8.04 -2.59
CA ARG A 157 -25.60 7.82 -2.29
C ARG A 157 -25.01 9.00 -1.51
N GLU A 158 -25.17 10.22 -2.03
CA GLU A 158 -24.71 11.45 -1.36
C GLU A 158 -25.33 11.61 0.03
N LEU A 159 -26.63 11.32 0.19
CA LEU A 159 -27.29 11.41 1.50
C LEU A 159 -26.73 10.40 2.49
N ILE A 160 -26.45 9.16 2.06
CA ILE A 160 -25.81 8.11 2.87
C ILE A 160 -24.41 8.57 3.30
N GLY A 161 -23.59 9.02 2.37
CA GLY A 161 -22.18 9.38 2.62
C GLY A 161 -21.98 10.73 3.32
N GLN A 162 -22.93 11.67 3.26
CA GLN A 162 -22.77 13.03 3.79
C GLN A 162 -23.72 13.36 4.95
N ARG A 163 -24.90 12.73 5.01
CA ARG A 163 -25.94 13.00 6.03
C ARG A 163 -26.58 11.69 6.52
N PRO A 164 -25.77 10.74 7.03
CA PRO A 164 -26.21 9.38 7.32
C PRO A 164 -27.37 9.28 8.32
N ALA A 165 -27.45 10.17 9.32
CA ALA A 165 -28.59 10.22 10.23
C ALA A 165 -29.93 10.49 9.52
N LYS A 166 -29.93 11.31 8.47
CA LYS A 166 -31.12 11.52 7.63
C LYS A 166 -31.37 10.32 6.73
N ALA A 167 -30.31 9.74 6.16
CA ALA A 167 -30.41 8.55 5.32
C ALA A 167 -31.06 7.37 6.05
N ALA A 168 -30.74 7.18 7.34
CA ALA A 168 -31.31 6.13 8.18
C ALA A 168 -32.85 6.23 8.32
N GLU A 169 -33.40 7.43 8.23
CA GLU A 169 -34.84 7.70 8.33
C GLU A 169 -35.55 7.72 6.96
N ASP A 170 -34.78 7.79 5.87
CA ASP A 170 -35.30 7.99 4.53
C ASP A 170 -36.01 6.73 3.99
N LYS A 171 -37.26 6.91 3.55
CA LYS A 171 -38.10 5.81 3.04
C LYS A 171 -37.75 5.43 1.60
N GLU A 172 -37.28 6.38 0.79
CA GLU A 172 -36.85 6.14 -0.59
C GLU A 172 -35.59 5.27 -0.58
N ILE A 173 -34.64 5.54 0.32
CA ILE A 173 -33.44 4.69 0.45
C ILE A 173 -33.83 3.24 0.78
N LYS A 174 -34.69 3.05 1.77
CA LYS A 174 -35.15 1.71 2.18
C LYS A 174 -35.87 0.97 1.06
N ALA A 175 -36.67 1.67 0.26
CA ALA A 175 -37.45 1.08 -0.82
C ALA A 175 -36.61 0.84 -2.10
N ASP A 176 -35.86 1.85 -2.52
CA ASP A 176 -35.46 2.02 -3.92
C ASP A 176 -33.93 2.11 -4.13
N TYR A 177 -33.12 2.37 -3.10
CA TYR A 177 -31.65 2.44 -3.28
C TYR A 177 -31.07 1.08 -3.71
N LYS A 178 -30.42 1.00 -4.87
CA LYS A 178 -29.86 -0.26 -5.35
C LYS A 178 -28.55 -0.56 -4.62
N THR A 179 -28.37 -1.79 -4.13
CA THR A 179 -27.13 -2.22 -3.48
C THR A 179 -25.96 -2.12 -4.46
N PRO A 180 -24.94 -1.29 -4.21
CA PRO A 180 -23.76 -1.25 -5.05
C PRO A 180 -22.80 -2.38 -4.64
N VAL A 181 -22.47 -3.26 -5.59
CA VAL A 181 -21.57 -4.41 -5.39
C VAL A 181 -20.38 -4.28 -6.33
N PHE A 182 -19.16 -4.45 -5.82
CA PHE A 182 -17.94 -4.33 -6.61
C PHE A 182 -17.16 -5.65 -6.67
N VAL A 183 -16.76 -6.04 -7.88
CA VAL A 183 -15.93 -7.21 -8.14
C VAL A 183 -14.64 -6.74 -8.78
N ASN A 184 -13.53 -6.85 -8.06
CA ASN A 184 -12.21 -6.54 -8.56
C ASN A 184 -11.52 -7.83 -9.03
N ASN A 185 -10.90 -7.78 -10.20
CA ASN A 185 -10.28 -8.96 -10.81
C ASN A 185 -8.86 -8.63 -11.24
N ASN A 186 -7.95 -9.59 -11.06
CA ASN A 186 -6.61 -9.58 -11.67
C ASN A 186 -5.83 -8.32 -11.27
N ILE A 187 -5.85 -7.99 -9.97
CA ILE A 187 -5.02 -6.95 -9.36
C ILE A 187 -3.55 -7.35 -9.35
N HIS A 188 -3.27 -8.63 -9.11
CA HIS A 188 -2.00 -9.24 -9.49
C HIS A 188 -2.12 -9.77 -10.91
N GLY A 189 -1.18 -9.36 -11.76
CA GLY A 189 -1.29 -9.62 -13.20
C GLY A 189 -1.24 -11.11 -13.55
N ASN A 190 -0.44 -11.89 -12.83
CA ASN A 190 -0.29 -13.33 -12.99
C ASN A 190 -1.35 -14.17 -12.26
N GLU A 191 -2.48 -13.58 -11.87
CA GLU A 191 -3.64 -14.26 -11.28
C GLU A 191 -4.86 -13.98 -12.19
N TRP A 192 -5.03 -14.81 -13.23
CA TRP A 192 -5.79 -14.43 -14.43
C TRP A 192 -7.29 -14.73 -14.38
N GLU A 193 -7.69 -15.74 -13.60
CA GLU A 193 -8.97 -16.45 -13.77
C GLU A 193 -10.20 -15.64 -13.37
N GLY A 194 -10.06 -14.71 -12.42
CA GLY A 194 -11.12 -13.81 -12.01
C GLY A 194 -11.70 -13.01 -13.19
N THR A 195 -10.85 -12.57 -14.14
CA THR A 195 -11.29 -11.86 -15.35
C THR A 195 -12.26 -12.69 -16.20
N ASP A 196 -11.95 -13.97 -16.41
CA ASP A 196 -12.78 -14.84 -17.23
C ASP A 196 -14.07 -15.24 -16.50
N ALA A 197 -14.03 -15.44 -15.18
CA ALA A 197 -15.23 -15.63 -14.36
C ALA A 197 -16.15 -14.39 -14.41
N ALA A 198 -15.59 -13.18 -14.31
CA ALA A 198 -16.35 -11.94 -14.43
C ALA A 198 -17.02 -11.83 -15.80
N LEU A 199 -16.29 -12.12 -16.88
CA LEU A 199 -16.83 -12.10 -18.24
C LEU A 199 -17.96 -13.14 -18.43
N ARG A 200 -17.83 -14.34 -17.85
CA ARG A 200 -18.89 -15.37 -17.85
C ARG A 200 -20.13 -14.88 -17.10
N THR A 201 -19.96 -14.32 -15.90
CA THR A 201 -21.06 -13.79 -15.09
C THR A 201 -21.75 -12.60 -15.75
N ILE A 202 -21.00 -11.65 -16.33
CA ILE A 202 -21.56 -10.53 -17.10
C ILE A 202 -22.40 -11.06 -18.28
N GLU A 203 -21.86 -12.01 -19.05
CA GLU A 203 -22.57 -12.62 -20.18
C GLU A 203 -23.84 -13.36 -19.76
N ARG A 204 -23.78 -14.11 -18.65
CA ARG A 204 -24.93 -14.80 -18.06
C ARG A 204 -26.03 -13.83 -17.66
N LEU A 205 -25.70 -12.75 -16.96
CA LEU A 205 -26.66 -11.72 -16.53
C LEU A 205 -27.22 -10.89 -17.69
N ALA A 206 -26.40 -10.65 -18.72
CA ALA A 206 -26.84 -9.99 -19.95
C ALA A 206 -27.93 -10.79 -20.68
N LYS A 207 -27.80 -12.12 -20.69
CA LYS A 207 -28.70 -13.05 -21.39
C LYS A 207 -29.84 -13.60 -20.54
N SER A 208 -29.75 -13.49 -19.21
CA SER A 208 -30.72 -14.15 -18.33
C SER A 208 -32.11 -13.53 -18.41
N ASP A 209 -33.12 -14.40 -18.36
CA ASP A 209 -34.52 -14.05 -18.18
C ASP A 209 -35.15 -14.64 -16.91
N ASP A 210 -34.34 -15.28 -16.06
CA ASP A 210 -34.82 -15.90 -14.82
C ASP A 210 -35.21 -14.87 -13.77
N ALA A 211 -36.08 -15.28 -12.84
CA ALA A 211 -36.66 -14.40 -11.83
C ALA A 211 -35.62 -13.88 -10.83
N ASP A 212 -34.61 -14.69 -10.52
CA ASP A 212 -33.55 -14.37 -9.56
C ASP A 212 -32.62 -13.28 -10.11
N SER A 213 -32.16 -13.45 -11.35
CA SER A 213 -31.36 -12.46 -12.08
C SER A 213 -32.11 -11.15 -12.25
N LYS A 214 -33.40 -11.18 -12.62
CA LYS A 214 -34.24 -9.97 -12.71
C LYS A 214 -34.36 -9.29 -11.35
N LYS A 215 -34.57 -10.06 -10.29
CA LYS A 215 -34.66 -9.52 -8.93
C LYS A 215 -33.35 -8.87 -8.51
N LEU A 216 -32.22 -9.55 -8.69
CA LEU A 216 -30.88 -9.04 -8.42
C LEU A 216 -30.63 -7.70 -9.13
N LEU A 217 -30.85 -7.63 -10.44
CA LEU A 217 -30.55 -6.43 -11.23
C LEU A 217 -31.51 -5.26 -10.97
N SER A 218 -32.74 -5.54 -10.53
CA SER A 218 -33.69 -4.51 -10.08
C SER A 218 -33.32 -3.90 -8.73
N SER A 219 -32.60 -4.65 -7.87
CA SER A 219 -32.24 -4.23 -6.51
C SER A 219 -30.77 -3.89 -6.32
N SER A 220 -29.93 -4.09 -7.33
CA SER A 220 -28.47 -3.94 -7.24
C SER A 220 -27.86 -3.29 -8.48
N ARG A 221 -26.72 -2.63 -8.28
CA ARG A 221 -25.81 -2.19 -9.35
C ARG A 221 -24.50 -2.94 -9.18
N LEU A 222 -24.15 -3.75 -10.16
CA LEU A 222 -22.98 -4.61 -10.12
C LEU A 222 -21.87 -3.97 -10.93
N TYR A 223 -20.71 -3.77 -10.33
CA TYR A 223 -19.55 -3.14 -10.95
C TYR A 223 -18.41 -4.14 -11.04
N PHE A 224 -17.94 -4.41 -12.24
CA PHE A 224 -16.82 -5.34 -12.48
C PHE A 224 -15.63 -4.55 -13.00
N ASN A 225 -14.56 -4.46 -12.21
CA ASN A 225 -13.25 -4.09 -12.76
C ASN A 225 -12.66 -5.35 -13.42
N VAL A 226 -12.71 -5.40 -14.75
CA VAL A 226 -12.46 -6.63 -15.51
C VAL A 226 -11.01 -7.09 -15.40
N THR A 227 -10.07 -6.14 -15.38
CA THR A 227 -8.65 -6.38 -15.12
C THR A 227 -8.05 -5.12 -14.51
N ALA A 228 -7.62 -5.23 -13.26
CA ALA A 228 -6.99 -4.14 -12.52
C ALA A 228 -5.54 -3.91 -12.98
N ASN A 229 -4.81 -4.97 -13.31
CA ASN A 229 -3.42 -4.92 -13.76
C ASN A 229 -3.24 -5.55 -15.16
N PRO A 230 -3.67 -4.88 -16.24
CA PRO A 230 -3.52 -5.40 -17.59
C PRO A 230 -2.06 -5.54 -18.01
N ASP A 231 -1.15 -4.72 -17.47
CA ASP A 231 0.27 -4.77 -17.79
C ASP A 231 0.90 -6.07 -17.28
N GLY A 232 0.71 -6.37 -15.98
CA GLY A 232 1.17 -7.61 -15.39
C GLY A 232 0.44 -8.82 -15.97
N ARG A 233 -0.83 -8.69 -16.36
CA ARG A 233 -1.59 -9.75 -17.03
C ARG A 233 -0.93 -10.22 -18.32
N ILE A 234 -0.56 -9.25 -19.16
CA ILE A 234 0.10 -9.53 -20.44
C ILE A 234 1.47 -10.15 -20.20
N ALA A 235 2.25 -9.58 -19.26
CA ALA A 235 3.62 -9.99 -18.97
C ALA A 235 3.71 -11.31 -18.17
N GLY A 236 2.64 -11.69 -17.47
CA GLY A 236 2.63 -12.77 -16.49
C GLY A 236 3.40 -12.44 -15.22
N THR A 237 3.36 -11.18 -14.78
CA THR A 237 3.99 -10.71 -13.54
C THR A 237 2.92 -10.34 -12.51
N ARG A 238 3.24 -10.48 -11.22
CA ARG A 238 2.38 -10.05 -10.12
C ARG A 238 2.21 -8.53 -10.15
N ALA A 239 3.32 -7.81 -10.15
CA ALA A 239 3.38 -6.36 -10.14
C ALA A 239 2.85 -5.71 -11.43
N ASN A 240 2.50 -4.43 -11.37
CA ASN A 240 2.15 -3.62 -12.54
C ASN A 240 3.41 -3.25 -13.37
N ALA A 241 3.24 -2.48 -14.45
CA ALA A 241 4.38 -2.05 -15.29
C ALA A 241 5.40 -1.15 -14.54
N GLY A 242 4.98 -0.54 -13.44
CA GLY A 242 5.82 0.23 -12.52
C GLY A 242 6.60 -0.63 -11.52
N GLY A 243 6.38 -1.94 -11.48
CA GLY A 243 6.98 -2.86 -10.52
C GLY A 243 6.36 -2.80 -9.12
N PHE A 244 5.13 -2.30 -8.98
CA PHE A 244 4.41 -2.24 -7.71
C PHE A 244 3.40 -3.37 -7.59
N ASP A 245 3.35 -4.02 -6.42
CA ASP A 245 2.16 -4.74 -5.98
C ASP A 245 1.04 -3.72 -5.69
N LEU A 246 -0.01 -3.75 -6.52
CA LEU A 246 -1.15 -2.83 -6.40
C LEU A 246 -1.96 -3.07 -5.13
N ASN A 247 -1.98 -4.30 -4.61
CA ASN A 247 -2.63 -4.65 -3.35
C ASN A 247 -1.77 -4.23 -2.13
N ARG A 248 -0.81 -3.30 -2.32
CA ARG A 248 -0.02 -2.65 -1.27
C ARG A 248 0.01 -1.13 -1.38
N ASP A 249 -0.70 -0.55 -2.36
CA ASP A 249 -0.52 0.84 -2.76
C ASP A 249 -1.72 1.75 -2.45
N PHE A 250 -2.88 1.24 -2.01
CA PHE A 250 -4.13 2.04 -1.96
C PHE A 250 -4.06 3.36 -1.17
N VAL A 251 -3.38 3.36 -0.02
CA VAL A 251 -3.24 4.57 0.82
C VAL A 251 -2.02 5.43 0.48
N THR A 252 -1.06 4.93 -0.31
CA THR A 252 -0.07 5.84 -0.96
C THR A 252 -0.69 6.45 -2.21
N ALA A 253 -1.47 5.64 -2.93
CA ALA A 253 -2.02 5.88 -4.25
C ALA A 253 -0.94 6.35 -5.25
N SER A 254 0.22 5.66 -5.27
CA SER A 254 1.33 6.03 -6.14
C SER A 254 1.12 5.59 -7.59
N GLN A 255 0.33 4.53 -7.80
CA GLN A 255 0.07 3.95 -9.11
C GLN A 255 -1.25 4.43 -9.73
N PRO A 256 -1.31 4.59 -11.07
CA PRO A 256 -2.54 5.02 -11.72
C PRO A 256 -3.70 4.02 -11.58
N GLU A 257 -3.41 2.71 -11.52
CA GLU A 257 -4.40 1.67 -11.27
C GLU A 257 -5.03 1.80 -9.88
N SER A 258 -4.22 1.96 -8.84
CA SER A 258 -4.69 2.19 -7.47
C SER A 258 -5.56 3.44 -7.37
N ARG A 259 -5.17 4.53 -8.04
CA ARG A 259 -5.96 5.78 -8.10
C ARG A 259 -7.30 5.57 -8.81
N ALA A 260 -7.34 4.75 -9.87
CA ALA A 260 -8.58 4.42 -10.58
C ALA A 260 -9.52 3.57 -9.70
N ILE A 261 -9.00 2.57 -9.00
CA ILE A 261 -9.82 1.73 -8.10
C ILE A 261 -10.31 2.54 -6.89
N ARG A 262 -9.46 3.41 -6.31
CA ARG A 262 -9.90 4.39 -5.31
C ARG A 262 -11.06 5.23 -5.81
N ARG A 263 -10.97 5.74 -7.05
CA ARG A 263 -12.05 6.55 -7.64
C ARG A 263 -13.34 5.74 -7.78
N ILE A 264 -13.26 4.45 -8.11
CA ILE A 264 -14.41 3.55 -8.12
C ILE A 264 -15.00 3.39 -6.71
N ALA A 265 -14.15 3.18 -5.68
CA ALA A 265 -14.59 3.06 -4.29
C ALA A 265 -15.38 4.31 -3.85
N VAL A 266 -14.84 5.49 -4.17
CA VAL A 266 -15.48 6.79 -3.91
C VAL A 266 -16.77 6.95 -4.71
N ASP A 267 -16.72 6.87 -6.04
CA ASP A 267 -17.85 7.20 -6.92
C ASP A 267 -19.00 6.21 -6.82
N LYS A 268 -18.70 4.93 -6.56
CA LYS A 268 -19.72 3.87 -6.54
C LYS A 268 -20.18 3.48 -5.13
N GLN A 269 -19.42 3.87 -4.10
CA GLN A 269 -19.69 3.60 -2.67
C GLN A 269 -20.17 2.16 -2.37
N PRO A 270 -19.45 1.09 -2.76
CA PRO A 270 -19.95 -0.27 -2.64
C PRO A 270 -20.22 -0.68 -1.19
N ALA A 271 -21.36 -1.35 -0.96
CA ALA A 271 -21.67 -1.96 0.33
C ALA A 271 -21.02 -3.34 0.46
N VAL A 272 -20.83 -4.02 -0.66
CA VAL A 272 -20.20 -5.34 -0.77
C VAL A 272 -19.10 -5.29 -1.82
N MET A 273 -17.94 -5.88 -1.53
CA MET A 273 -16.90 -6.08 -2.53
C MET A 273 -16.19 -7.43 -2.37
N ILE A 274 -15.67 -7.95 -3.48
CA ILE A 274 -14.76 -9.09 -3.51
C ILE A 274 -13.56 -8.74 -4.41
N ASP A 275 -12.37 -9.11 -3.97
CA ASP A 275 -11.12 -9.05 -4.72
C ASP A 275 -10.63 -10.47 -4.99
N LEU A 276 -10.40 -10.78 -6.26
CA LEU A 276 -10.14 -12.14 -6.71
C LEU A 276 -8.67 -12.36 -7.05
N HIS A 277 -8.09 -13.36 -6.38
CA HIS A 277 -6.65 -13.64 -6.30
C HIS A 277 -6.32 -15.12 -6.49
N GLY A 278 -5.02 -15.43 -6.57
CA GLY A 278 -4.47 -16.77 -6.40
C GLY A 278 -2.98 -16.76 -5.96
N TYR A 279 -2.41 -17.79 -5.34
CA TYR A 279 -2.99 -19.10 -5.13
C TYR A 279 -2.71 -19.64 -3.73
N MET A 280 -3.75 -20.14 -3.07
CA MET A 280 -3.68 -20.86 -1.79
C MET A 280 -4.60 -22.08 -1.87
N ASN A 281 -4.01 -23.29 -1.80
CA ASN A 281 -4.81 -24.51 -1.83
C ASN A 281 -5.72 -24.55 -0.61
N GLY A 282 -6.97 -24.97 -0.84
CA GLY A 282 -8.03 -24.84 0.15
C GLY A 282 -8.84 -23.55 0.02
N THR A 283 -8.73 -22.81 -1.09
CA THR A 283 -9.49 -21.58 -1.39
C THR A 283 -9.72 -20.68 -0.18
N LEU A 284 -8.79 -19.77 0.11
CA LEU A 284 -8.95 -18.83 1.21
C LEU A 284 -10.07 -17.84 0.91
N ILE A 285 -10.97 -17.65 1.88
CA ILE A 285 -12.08 -16.69 1.83
C ILE A 285 -12.10 -15.92 3.13
N GLU A 286 -11.78 -14.62 3.10
CA GLU A 286 -11.85 -13.73 4.27
C GLU A 286 -13.26 -13.75 4.92
N PRO A 287 -13.39 -13.56 6.25
CA PRO A 287 -12.57 -12.71 7.13
C PRO A 287 -11.23 -13.30 7.60
N THR A 288 -10.33 -12.39 7.99
CA THR A 288 -8.91 -12.57 8.34
C THR A 288 -8.67 -13.07 9.77
N THR A 289 -7.43 -13.47 10.07
CA THR A 289 -6.94 -13.65 11.45
C THR A 289 -6.57 -12.30 12.08
N PRO A 290 -6.31 -12.22 13.40
CA PRO A 290 -5.64 -11.08 14.01
C PRO A 290 -4.24 -10.81 13.40
N PRO A 291 -3.72 -9.57 13.52
CA PRO A 291 -4.39 -8.40 14.08
C PRO A 291 -5.44 -7.75 13.14
N HIS A 292 -6.48 -7.13 13.72
CA HIS A 292 -7.56 -6.50 12.93
C HIS A 292 -7.48 -4.98 12.85
N GLY A 293 -7.90 -4.43 11.72
CA GLY A 293 -7.92 -2.99 11.49
C GLY A 293 -8.79 -2.24 12.51
N GLU A 294 -8.17 -1.40 13.33
CA GLU A 294 -8.83 -0.74 14.46
C GLU A 294 -9.67 0.50 14.10
N ASN A 295 -9.68 0.90 12.82
CA ASN A 295 -10.21 2.20 12.40
C ASN A 295 -11.56 2.13 11.67
N TYR A 296 -12.11 0.95 11.40
CA TYR A 296 -13.46 0.78 10.85
C TYR A 296 -14.39 0.09 11.85
N GLU A 297 -15.69 0.11 11.58
CA GLU A 297 -16.71 -0.47 12.47
C GLU A 297 -16.71 -2.00 12.33
N TYR A 298 -15.79 -2.65 13.05
CA TYR A 298 -15.52 -4.08 12.91
C TYR A 298 -16.73 -4.97 13.25
N ASP A 299 -17.61 -4.54 14.17
CA ASP A 299 -18.84 -5.25 14.49
C ASP A 299 -19.80 -5.34 13.30
N LEU A 300 -19.92 -4.27 12.51
CA LEU A 300 -20.76 -4.22 11.32
C LEU A 300 -20.11 -4.94 10.14
N PHE A 301 -18.79 -4.85 10.05
CA PHE A 301 -17.99 -5.54 9.03
C PHE A 301 -18.02 -7.06 9.23
N LEU A 302 -17.50 -7.55 10.36
CA LEU A 302 -17.34 -8.97 10.65
C LEU A 302 -18.67 -9.73 10.55
N LYS A 303 -19.78 -9.12 11.03
CA LYS A 303 -21.13 -9.68 10.91
C LYS A 303 -21.49 -10.09 9.49
N ASN A 304 -21.25 -9.19 8.54
CA ASN A 304 -21.66 -9.38 7.15
C ASN A 304 -20.61 -10.16 6.37
N THR A 305 -19.32 -9.87 6.57
CA THR A 305 -18.20 -10.59 5.95
C THR A 305 -18.25 -12.07 6.31
N TYR A 306 -18.37 -12.44 7.59
CA TYR A 306 -18.45 -13.86 7.98
C TYR A 306 -19.67 -14.58 7.36
N ALA A 307 -20.84 -13.93 7.36
CA ALA A 307 -22.05 -14.51 6.78
C ALA A 307 -21.95 -14.71 5.26
N ASN A 308 -21.28 -13.80 4.54
CA ASN A 308 -21.03 -13.94 3.11
C ASN A 308 -19.99 -15.05 2.84
N ALA A 309 -18.94 -15.13 3.67
CA ALA A 309 -17.89 -16.15 3.58
C ALA A 309 -18.45 -17.57 3.66
N LEU A 310 -19.38 -17.85 4.59
CA LEU A 310 -20.06 -19.15 4.68
C LEU A 310 -20.84 -19.50 3.41
N GLY A 311 -21.45 -18.50 2.77
CA GLY A 311 -22.16 -18.68 1.49
C GLY A 311 -21.21 -19.05 0.36
N MET A 312 -20.08 -18.35 0.27
CA MET A 312 -19.03 -18.63 -0.71
C MET A 312 -18.37 -19.99 -0.48
N GLU A 313 -18.00 -20.32 0.77
CA GLU A 313 -17.47 -21.63 1.16
C GLU A 313 -18.41 -22.76 0.70
N SER A 314 -19.70 -22.63 1.00
CA SER A 314 -20.71 -23.61 0.60
C SER A 314 -20.80 -23.77 -0.91
N ALA A 315 -20.79 -22.66 -1.66
CA ALA A 315 -20.85 -22.68 -3.12
C ALA A 315 -19.59 -23.30 -3.75
N VAL A 316 -18.41 -22.93 -3.26
CA VAL A 316 -17.11 -23.44 -3.73
C VAL A 316 -16.99 -24.94 -3.45
N ASN A 317 -17.23 -25.37 -2.22
CA ASN A 317 -17.19 -26.79 -1.86
C ASN A 317 -18.29 -27.60 -2.60
N GLY A 318 -19.41 -26.95 -2.93
CA GLY A 318 -20.51 -27.53 -3.69
C GLY A 318 -20.20 -27.86 -5.16
N LEU A 319 -19.09 -27.35 -5.72
CA LEU A 319 -18.63 -27.69 -7.08
C LEU A 319 -18.19 -29.15 -7.20
N GLY A 320 -17.85 -29.80 -6.08
CA GLY A 320 -17.53 -31.22 -6.03
C GLY A 320 -16.07 -31.57 -6.39
N TYR A 321 -15.20 -30.57 -6.51
CA TYR A 321 -13.75 -30.79 -6.57
C TYR A 321 -13.23 -31.35 -5.26
N THR A 322 -12.27 -32.27 -5.32
CA THR A 322 -11.66 -32.84 -4.11
C THR A 322 -10.17 -33.05 -4.26
N GLU A 323 -9.46 -33.10 -3.13
CA GLU A 323 -8.01 -33.31 -3.10
C GLU A 323 -7.61 -34.57 -3.89
N LYS A 324 -8.30 -35.68 -3.63
CA LYS A 324 -8.04 -36.96 -4.28
C LYS A 324 -8.28 -36.98 -5.80
N LYS A 325 -9.25 -36.20 -6.29
CA LYS A 325 -9.66 -36.23 -7.71
C LYS A 325 -8.95 -35.14 -8.52
N ASP A 326 -8.87 -33.96 -7.93
CA ASP A 326 -8.55 -32.72 -8.64
C ASP A 326 -7.33 -32.00 -8.07
N GLY A 327 -6.94 -32.32 -6.82
CA GLY A 327 -5.91 -31.62 -6.05
C GLY A 327 -6.42 -30.44 -5.23
N VAL A 328 -7.75 -30.24 -5.15
CA VAL A 328 -8.37 -29.09 -4.49
C VAL A 328 -8.79 -29.44 -3.07
N GLU A 329 -8.20 -28.78 -2.09
CA GLU A 329 -8.61 -28.86 -0.69
C GLU A 329 -9.91 -28.07 -0.44
N PRO A 330 -10.69 -28.39 0.62
CA PRO A 330 -11.89 -27.63 0.97
C PRO A 330 -11.58 -26.16 1.27
N ALA A 331 -12.55 -25.27 0.95
CA ALA A 331 -12.48 -23.84 1.25
C ALA A 331 -12.16 -23.56 2.74
N VAL A 332 -11.35 -22.53 3.01
CA VAL A 332 -10.86 -22.14 4.34
C VAL A 332 -11.28 -20.70 4.63
N ILE A 333 -11.80 -20.46 5.84
CA ILE A 333 -12.11 -19.12 6.35
C ILE A 333 -11.08 -18.78 7.44
N PRO A 334 -10.10 -17.89 7.20
CA PRO A 334 -8.99 -17.65 8.12
C PRO A 334 -9.42 -17.34 9.55
N PHE A 335 -10.40 -16.46 9.74
CA PHE A 335 -10.95 -16.13 11.06
C PHE A 335 -11.38 -17.36 11.88
N ARG A 336 -11.90 -18.40 11.21
CA ARG A 336 -12.42 -19.61 11.86
C ARG A 336 -11.37 -20.71 11.97
N ASP A 337 -10.50 -20.79 10.97
CA ASP A 337 -9.69 -21.99 10.69
C ASP A 337 -8.18 -21.77 10.93
N MET A 338 -7.74 -20.54 11.20
CA MET A 338 -6.33 -20.17 11.41
C MET A 338 -6.17 -19.33 12.69
N GLU A 339 -4.98 -19.37 13.30
CA GLU A 339 -4.67 -18.63 14.53
C GLU A 339 -4.14 -17.21 14.25
N GLU A 340 -3.12 -17.08 13.42
CA GLU A 340 -2.48 -15.82 13.00
C GLU A 340 -1.93 -15.96 11.57
N GLY A 341 -1.44 -14.85 11.00
CA GLY A 341 -0.64 -14.85 9.77
C GLY A 341 -1.38 -14.50 8.48
N TRP A 342 -2.68 -14.21 8.53
CA TRP A 342 -3.45 -13.64 7.42
C TRP A 342 -4.30 -12.48 7.92
N ASP A 343 -3.67 -11.33 8.14
CA ASP A 343 -4.25 -10.21 8.89
C ASP A 343 -4.85 -9.08 8.03
N ASP A 344 -5.76 -8.31 8.62
CA ASP A 344 -6.42 -7.13 8.02
C ASP A 344 -6.05 -5.82 8.71
N TRP A 345 -4.93 -5.78 9.42
CA TRP A 345 -4.45 -4.57 10.09
C TRP A 345 -4.14 -3.41 9.14
N PRO A 346 -3.44 -3.60 8.01
CA PRO A 346 -3.00 -2.50 7.16
C PRO A 346 -4.15 -1.97 6.29
N PRO A 347 -4.31 -0.65 6.13
CA PRO A 347 -5.37 -0.08 5.28
C PRO A 347 -5.04 -0.15 3.77
N ILE A 348 -4.08 -0.99 3.38
CA ILE A 348 -3.44 -0.97 2.06
C ILE A 348 -3.99 -2.06 1.13
N PHE A 349 -4.60 -3.09 1.68
CA PHE A 349 -5.22 -4.18 0.92
C PHE A 349 -6.58 -3.72 0.38
N THR A 350 -6.98 -4.20 -0.80
CA THR A 350 -8.22 -3.77 -1.44
C THR A 350 -9.44 -3.92 -0.51
N PRO A 351 -9.69 -5.07 0.15
CA PRO A 351 -10.86 -5.21 1.02
C PRO A 351 -10.87 -4.25 2.21
N GLN A 352 -9.72 -4.08 2.87
CA GLN A 352 -9.55 -3.23 4.04
C GLN A 352 -9.68 -1.75 3.67
N TYR A 353 -9.14 -1.35 2.51
CA TYR A 353 -9.36 -0.01 1.97
C TYR A 353 -10.85 0.25 1.71
N PHE A 354 -11.57 -0.71 1.14
CA PHE A 354 -13.02 -0.59 0.93
C PHE A 354 -13.82 -0.60 2.23
N ALA A 355 -13.40 -1.37 3.24
CA ALA A 355 -13.98 -1.31 4.58
C ALA A 355 -13.85 0.10 5.19
N ALA A 356 -12.67 0.72 5.09
CA ALA A 356 -12.45 2.11 5.50
C ALA A 356 -13.27 3.12 4.68
N GLN A 357 -13.63 2.78 3.43
CA GLN A 357 -14.53 3.57 2.58
C GLN A 357 -16.02 3.35 2.86
N GLY A 358 -16.38 2.36 3.69
CA GLY A 358 -17.75 2.07 4.14
C GLY A 358 -18.38 0.81 3.53
N SER A 359 -17.61 -0.08 2.90
CA SER A 359 -18.09 -1.44 2.61
C SER A 359 -18.25 -2.22 3.91
N VAL A 360 -19.35 -2.95 4.04
CA VAL A 360 -19.67 -3.75 5.23
C VAL A 360 -19.45 -5.25 5.02
N ALA A 361 -19.23 -5.68 3.77
CA ALA A 361 -18.70 -7.01 3.45
C ALA A 361 -17.62 -6.86 2.38
N ALA A 362 -16.38 -7.20 2.70
CA ALA A 362 -15.24 -7.11 1.78
C ALA A 362 -14.35 -8.35 1.95
N HIS A 363 -13.83 -8.88 0.85
CA HIS A 363 -13.07 -10.14 0.88
C HIS A 363 -11.93 -10.16 -0.11
N THR A 364 -10.77 -10.65 0.33
CA THR A 364 -9.81 -11.36 -0.52
C THR A 364 -10.27 -12.80 -0.70
N ILE A 365 -10.15 -13.32 -1.93
CA ILE A 365 -10.39 -14.73 -2.26
C ILE A 365 -9.21 -15.29 -3.03
N GLU A 366 -8.51 -16.28 -2.49
CA GLU A 366 -7.35 -16.93 -3.12
C GLU A 366 -7.75 -18.26 -3.77
N PHE A 367 -7.53 -18.44 -5.07
CA PHE A 367 -7.86 -19.69 -5.76
C PHE A 367 -6.85 -20.82 -5.45
N PRO A 368 -7.22 -22.10 -5.55
CA PRO A 368 -6.36 -23.18 -5.06
C PRO A 368 -5.21 -23.57 -6.00
N MET A 369 -5.38 -23.49 -7.31
CA MET A 369 -4.47 -24.15 -8.24
C MET A 369 -3.46 -23.18 -8.86
N ALA A 370 -2.20 -23.20 -8.42
CA ALA A 370 -1.16 -22.38 -9.04
C ALA A 370 -0.97 -22.68 -10.54
N VAL A 371 -0.97 -21.62 -11.34
CA VAL A 371 -0.70 -21.62 -12.79
C VAL A 371 0.28 -20.52 -13.23
N ASN A 372 0.89 -19.80 -12.28
CA ASN A 372 1.86 -18.72 -12.52
C ASN A 372 3.29 -19.19 -12.22
N ASN A 373 4.27 -18.30 -12.41
CA ASN A 373 5.67 -18.51 -12.02
C ASN A 373 6.24 -19.88 -12.46
N ASP A 374 6.84 -20.64 -11.54
CA ASP A 374 7.45 -21.95 -11.82
C ASP A 374 6.42 -22.91 -12.43
N GLU A 375 5.19 -22.96 -11.91
CA GLU A 375 4.13 -23.79 -12.49
C GLU A 375 3.83 -23.42 -13.94
N TYR A 376 3.83 -22.13 -14.28
CA TYR A 376 3.62 -21.67 -15.64
C TYR A 376 4.68 -22.23 -16.59
N ASP A 377 5.93 -22.27 -16.18
CA ASP A 377 7.05 -22.69 -17.02
C ASP A 377 7.24 -24.21 -17.06
N GLU A 378 7.01 -24.89 -15.93
CA GLU A 378 7.30 -26.32 -15.78
C GLU A 378 6.12 -27.23 -16.15
N LEU A 379 4.87 -26.81 -15.91
CA LEU A 379 3.70 -27.67 -16.15
C LEU A 379 3.34 -27.76 -17.64
N SER A 380 2.79 -28.92 -18.03
CA SER A 380 2.24 -29.08 -19.37
C SER A 380 1.07 -28.12 -19.60
N VAL A 381 0.92 -27.63 -20.84
CA VAL A 381 -0.22 -26.77 -21.23
C VAL A 381 -1.57 -27.41 -20.88
N ARG A 382 -1.70 -28.74 -20.98
CA ARG A 382 -2.93 -29.45 -20.59
C ARG A 382 -3.25 -29.29 -19.11
N GLU A 383 -2.24 -29.38 -18.25
CA GLU A 383 -2.43 -29.27 -16.80
C GLU A 383 -2.70 -27.81 -16.40
N LEU A 384 -1.99 -26.85 -16.98
CA LEU A 384 -2.25 -25.43 -16.78
C LEU A 384 -3.70 -25.06 -17.11
N ARG A 385 -4.20 -25.52 -18.26
CA ARG A 385 -5.59 -25.29 -18.68
C ARG A 385 -6.61 -25.99 -17.78
N ARG A 386 -6.29 -27.17 -17.25
CA ARG A 386 -7.14 -27.87 -16.27
C ARG A 386 -7.26 -27.04 -14.99
N ARG A 387 -6.12 -26.58 -14.45
CA ARG A 387 -6.06 -25.77 -13.24
C ARG A 387 -6.76 -24.42 -13.40
N ALA A 388 -6.50 -23.72 -14.51
CA ALA A 388 -7.17 -22.46 -14.82
C ALA A 388 -8.69 -22.62 -14.95
N ALA A 389 -9.16 -23.72 -15.54
CA ALA A 389 -10.60 -24.01 -15.61
C ALA A 389 -11.21 -24.20 -14.21
N ILE A 390 -10.57 -24.99 -13.34
CA ILE A 390 -11.00 -25.20 -11.94
C ILE A 390 -11.07 -23.86 -11.19
N ASN A 391 -10.02 -23.05 -11.25
CA ASN A 391 -9.99 -21.74 -10.60
C ASN A 391 -11.07 -20.80 -11.13
N THR A 392 -11.34 -20.83 -12.44
CA THR A 392 -12.42 -20.01 -13.04
C THR A 392 -13.80 -20.45 -12.54
N ASP A 393 -14.02 -21.75 -12.36
CA ASP A 393 -15.28 -22.28 -11.83
C ASP A 393 -15.48 -21.91 -10.35
N ILE A 394 -14.41 -21.95 -9.55
CA ILE A 394 -14.38 -21.48 -8.15
C ILE A 394 -14.67 -19.98 -8.05
N ALA A 395 -14.01 -19.18 -8.90
CA ALA A 395 -14.24 -17.74 -8.97
C ALA A 395 -15.70 -17.39 -9.31
N ASP A 396 -16.30 -18.07 -10.30
CA ASP A 396 -17.71 -17.87 -10.68
C ASP A 396 -18.68 -18.27 -9.56
N ALA A 397 -18.37 -19.34 -8.81
CA ALA A 397 -19.16 -19.77 -7.65
C ALA A 397 -19.11 -18.75 -6.52
N ALA A 398 -17.93 -18.25 -6.17
CA ALA A 398 -17.75 -17.22 -5.14
C ALA A 398 -18.43 -15.89 -5.52
N MET A 399 -18.28 -15.45 -6.78
CA MET A 399 -19.00 -14.29 -7.31
C MET A 399 -20.50 -14.48 -7.19
N THR A 400 -21.03 -15.62 -7.66
CA THR A 400 -22.48 -15.88 -7.66
C THR A 400 -23.04 -15.90 -6.24
N ALA A 401 -22.37 -16.56 -5.29
CA ALA A 401 -22.77 -16.57 -3.90
C ALA A 401 -22.81 -15.16 -3.28
N THR A 402 -21.82 -14.32 -3.58
CA THR A 402 -21.78 -12.92 -3.14
C THR A 402 -22.93 -12.10 -3.74
N LEU A 403 -23.24 -12.30 -5.02
CA LEU A 403 -24.36 -11.61 -5.68
C LEU A 403 -25.71 -12.00 -5.07
N ASP A 404 -25.92 -13.29 -4.79
CA ASP A 404 -27.11 -13.78 -4.11
C ASP A 404 -27.21 -13.23 -2.68
N PHE A 405 -26.10 -13.21 -1.94
CA PHE A 405 -26.03 -12.60 -0.61
C PHE A 405 -26.44 -11.12 -0.63
N ALA A 406 -25.92 -10.34 -1.58
CA ALA A 406 -26.27 -8.93 -1.74
C ALA A 406 -27.76 -8.71 -2.07
N ARG A 407 -28.36 -9.58 -2.89
CA ARG A 407 -29.79 -9.58 -3.20
C ARG A 407 -30.63 -9.90 -1.97
N GLU A 408 -30.28 -10.96 -1.24
CA GLU A 408 -31.05 -11.47 -0.11
C GLU A 408 -30.97 -10.58 1.12
N ARG A 409 -29.81 -9.94 1.33
CA ARG A 409 -29.55 -9.10 2.52
C ARG A 409 -29.53 -7.61 2.26
N ARG A 410 -30.00 -7.14 1.10
CA ARG A 410 -30.03 -5.71 0.70
C ARG A 410 -30.38 -4.77 1.86
N GLY A 411 -31.50 -5.02 2.55
CA GLY A 411 -31.98 -4.13 3.61
C GLY A 411 -31.00 -4.01 4.79
N ALA A 412 -30.37 -5.12 5.18
CA ALA A 412 -29.38 -5.14 6.27
C ALA A 412 -28.07 -4.47 5.82
N LEU A 413 -27.57 -4.80 4.63
CA LEU A 413 -26.32 -4.25 4.10
C LEU A 413 -26.36 -2.72 3.98
N ILE A 414 -27.45 -2.16 3.45
CA ILE A 414 -27.63 -0.71 3.34
C ILE A 414 -27.79 -0.07 4.73
N ALA A 415 -28.51 -0.71 5.65
CA ALA A 415 -28.66 -0.19 7.01
C ALA A 415 -27.32 -0.15 7.75
N ASP A 416 -26.51 -1.20 7.64
CA ASP A 416 -25.19 -1.29 8.27
C ASP A 416 -24.21 -0.29 7.65
N GLN A 417 -24.20 -0.11 6.33
CA GLN A 417 -23.37 0.92 5.69
C GLN A 417 -23.75 2.33 6.16
N ILE A 418 -25.06 2.63 6.26
CA ILE A 418 -25.53 3.90 6.80
C ILE A 418 -25.08 4.05 8.27
N GLU A 419 -25.17 2.98 9.05
CA GLU A 419 -24.76 2.98 10.45
C GLU A 419 -23.26 3.25 10.61
N THR A 420 -22.41 2.65 9.78
CA THR A 420 -20.96 2.94 9.75
C THR A 420 -20.69 4.44 9.61
N PHE A 421 -21.32 5.08 8.61
CA PHE A 421 -21.18 6.53 8.41
C PHE A 421 -21.84 7.35 9.51
N ARG A 422 -22.99 6.90 10.04
CA ARG A 422 -23.75 7.61 11.09
C ARG A 422 -22.96 7.69 12.39
N ARG A 423 -22.37 6.57 12.83
CA ARG A 423 -21.50 6.55 14.02
C ARG A 423 -20.36 7.54 13.83
N GLY A 424 -19.73 7.50 12.64
CA GLY A 424 -18.73 8.46 12.15
C GLY A 424 -19.10 9.92 12.37
N ASP A 425 -20.18 10.35 11.71
CA ASP A 425 -20.74 11.70 11.74
C ASP A 425 -21.13 12.14 13.17
N ALA A 426 -21.63 11.22 13.98
CA ALA A 426 -22.02 11.49 15.36
C ALA A 426 -20.83 11.61 16.33
N GLY A 427 -19.65 11.09 15.96
CA GLY A 427 -18.50 10.98 16.86
C GLY A 427 -18.71 9.92 17.96
N GLU A 428 -19.49 8.87 17.66
CA GLU A 428 -19.75 7.78 18.61
C GLU A 428 -18.53 6.85 18.76
N ALA A 429 -18.35 6.29 19.96
CA ALA A 429 -17.33 5.26 20.19
C ALA A 429 -17.63 4.00 19.35
N GLN A 430 -16.57 3.29 18.95
CA GLN A 430 -16.71 1.99 18.29
C GLN A 430 -17.33 0.97 19.25
N VAL A 431 -18.03 0.00 18.66
CA VAL A 431 -18.61 -1.14 19.37
C VAL A 431 -17.60 -2.30 19.31
N PRO A 432 -17.06 -2.77 20.45
CA PRO A 432 -16.20 -3.95 20.47
C PRO A 432 -16.93 -5.20 19.98
N VAL A 433 -16.23 -6.06 19.24
CA VAL A 433 -16.77 -7.36 18.84
C VAL A 433 -16.88 -8.32 20.03
N SER A 434 -17.96 -9.08 20.06
CA SER A 434 -18.22 -10.17 21.00
C SER A 434 -19.35 -11.04 20.42
N GLU A 435 -19.60 -12.20 21.04
CA GLU A 435 -20.74 -13.05 20.68
C GLU A 435 -22.10 -12.30 20.80
N GLU A 436 -22.19 -11.27 21.64
CA GLU A 436 -23.41 -10.46 21.81
C GLU A 436 -23.57 -9.42 20.69
N THR A 437 -22.48 -8.76 20.30
CA THR A 437 -22.51 -7.68 19.30
C THR A 437 -22.49 -8.21 17.86
N VAL A 438 -21.92 -9.41 17.64
CA VAL A 438 -21.81 -10.06 16.34
C VAL A 438 -22.36 -11.49 16.40
N PRO A 439 -23.68 -11.67 16.63
CA PRO A 439 -24.26 -12.99 16.84
C PRO A 439 -24.12 -13.87 15.59
N GLY A 440 -23.69 -15.12 15.78
CA GLY A 440 -23.51 -16.11 14.72
C GLY A 440 -22.07 -16.24 14.19
N VAL A 441 -21.14 -15.43 14.73
CA VAL A 441 -19.70 -15.58 14.48
C VAL A 441 -19.09 -16.31 15.69
N PRO A 442 -18.69 -17.58 15.55
CA PRO A 442 -18.07 -18.33 16.65
C PRO A 442 -16.63 -17.88 16.86
N GLY A 443 -16.09 -18.12 18.05
CA GLY A 443 -14.65 -18.01 18.31
C GLY A 443 -14.12 -16.60 18.57
N ILE A 444 -14.99 -15.57 18.66
CA ILE A 444 -14.54 -14.21 18.99
C ILE A 444 -13.88 -14.19 20.38
N GLY A 445 -12.58 -13.92 20.41
CA GLY A 445 -11.76 -13.83 21.61
C GLY A 445 -11.23 -12.41 21.88
N PRO A 446 -10.56 -12.19 23.03
CA PRO A 446 -9.88 -10.93 23.33
C PRO A 446 -8.85 -10.50 22.27
N GLU A 447 -8.26 -11.47 21.58
CA GLU A 447 -7.33 -11.31 20.46
C GLU A 447 -7.94 -10.60 19.25
N ASP A 448 -9.28 -10.65 19.09
CA ASP A 448 -10.01 -10.03 17.98
C ASP A 448 -10.49 -8.60 18.29
N VAL A 449 -10.28 -8.11 19.52
CA VAL A 449 -10.81 -6.81 19.94
C VAL A 449 -9.82 -5.69 19.65
N TYR A 450 -10.03 -5.02 18.51
CA TYR A 450 -9.29 -3.83 18.09
C TYR A 450 -10.22 -2.63 17.94
N THR A 451 -10.09 -1.68 18.86
CA THR A 451 -10.77 -0.38 18.79
C THR A 451 -9.76 0.75 18.98
N THR A 452 -10.16 1.96 18.59
CA THR A 452 -9.37 3.18 18.74
C THR A 452 -10.21 4.30 19.36
N GLU A 453 -9.53 5.23 20.04
CA GLU A 453 -10.13 6.48 20.49
C GLU A 453 -9.83 7.55 19.44
N PHE A 454 -10.87 8.08 18.81
CA PHE A 454 -10.71 9.15 17.83
C PHE A 454 -10.49 10.49 18.54
N PRO A 455 -9.48 11.29 18.17
CA PRO A 455 -9.35 12.64 18.69
C PRO A 455 -10.53 13.48 18.21
N ARG A 456 -10.86 14.58 18.89
CA ARG A 456 -11.90 15.49 18.40
C ARG A 456 -11.58 16.03 17.02
N ALA A 457 -10.33 16.39 16.74
CA ALA A 457 -9.90 16.88 15.44
C ALA A 457 -8.41 16.68 15.20
N TYR A 458 -8.00 16.70 13.94
CA TYR A 458 -6.61 16.97 13.58
C TYR A 458 -6.46 18.40 13.06
N VAL A 459 -5.38 19.06 13.44
CA VAL A 459 -5.00 20.38 12.92
C VAL A 459 -3.69 20.29 12.16
N ILE A 460 -3.72 20.74 10.91
CA ILE A 460 -2.52 20.95 10.09
C ILE A 460 -2.22 22.45 10.14
N PRO A 461 -1.30 22.91 11.01
CA PRO A 461 -1.00 24.33 11.17
C PRO A 461 -0.48 24.93 9.85
N ALA A 462 -0.71 26.23 9.71
CA ALA A 462 -0.07 27.06 8.68
C ALA A 462 1.09 27.89 9.26
N GLY A 463 1.85 28.54 8.37
CA GLY A 463 2.94 29.45 8.76
C GLY A 463 4.08 28.74 9.49
N SER A 464 4.71 29.42 10.45
CA SER A 464 5.89 28.91 11.17
C SER A 464 5.64 27.68 12.04
N GLY A 465 4.37 27.30 12.26
CA GLY A 465 4.02 26.06 12.94
C GLY A 465 4.03 24.84 12.03
N GLN A 466 4.24 25.03 10.73
CA GLN A 466 4.28 23.99 9.71
C GLN A 466 5.71 23.75 9.26
N ARG A 467 6.13 22.48 9.24
CA ARG A 467 7.44 22.08 8.70
C ARG A 467 7.54 22.37 7.21
N SER A 468 6.59 21.86 6.42
CA SER A 468 6.57 22.04 4.96
C SER A 468 5.17 22.36 4.46
N GLY A 469 4.99 23.55 3.88
CA GLY A 469 3.72 23.95 3.27
C GLY A 469 3.35 23.07 2.07
N THR A 470 4.35 22.61 1.32
CA THR A 470 4.18 21.68 0.19
C THR A 470 3.68 20.32 0.66
N ALA A 471 4.28 19.76 1.71
CA ALA A 471 3.83 18.51 2.31
C ALA A 471 2.39 18.62 2.88
N ALA A 472 2.09 19.74 3.55
CA ALA A 472 0.74 20.00 4.07
C ALA A 472 -0.30 20.08 2.94
N ALA A 473 0.02 20.74 1.83
CA ALA A 473 -0.88 20.80 0.67
C ALA A 473 -1.11 19.41 0.06
N ARG A 474 -0.05 18.63 -0.17
CA ARG A 474 -0.14 17.25 -0.66
C ARG A 474 -1.00 16.38 0.26
N LEU A 475 -0.80 16.45 1.58
CA LEU A 475 -1.58 15.68 2.54
C LEU A 475 -3.06 16.08 2.52
N VAL A 476 -3.38 17.38 2.47
CA VAL A 476 -4.77 17.87 2.39
C VAL A 476 -5.45 17.40 1.11
N ASP A 477 -4.78 17.47 -0.04
CA ASP A 477 -5.36 16.96 -1.29
C ASP A 477 -5.54 15.43 -1.25
N HIS A 478 -4.58 14.69 -0.68
CA HIS A 478 -4.72 13.25 -0.52
C HIS A 478 -5.89 12.85 0.40
N LEU A 479 -6.12 13.57 1.49
CA LEU A 479 -7.29 13.36 2.34
C LEU A 479 -8.60 13.60 1.57
N ARG A 480 -8.65 14.66 0.75
CA ARG A 480 -9.84 15.01 -0.05
C ARG A 480 -10.12 14.01 -1.16
N ASP A 481 -9.07 13.50 -1.81
CA ASP A 481 -9.18 12.41 -2.79
C ASP A 481 -9.81 11.13 -2.20
N ASN A 482 -9.78 11.01 -0.88
CA ASN A 482 -10.39 9.93 -0.09
C ASN A 482 -11.73 10.35 0.58
N GLU A 483 -12.35 11.44 0.11
CA GLU A 483 -13.59 12.01 0.66
C GLU A 483 -13.52 12.46 2.13
N VAL A 484 -12.34 12.59 2.71
CA VAL A 484 -12.19 13.19 4.03
C VAL A 484 -12.47 14.70 3.92
N THR A 485 -13.43 15.17 4.71
CA THR A 485 -13.77 16.59 4.79
C THR A 485 -12.66 17.33 5.52
N VAL A 486 -12.05 18.30 4.81
CA VAL A 486 -11.04 19.19 5.34
C VAL A 486 -11.51 20.64 5.24
N GLU A 487 -11.44 21.35 6.34
CA GLU A 487 -11.84 22.76 6.43
C GLU A 487 -10.63 23.65 6.69
N ARG A 488 -10.67 24.90 6.21
CA ARG A 488 -9.62 25.89 6.42
C ARG A 488 -10.13 27.05 7.26
N ALA A 489 -9.40 27.36 8.32
CA ALA A 489 -9.71 28.47 9.20
C ALA A 489 -9.51 29.81 8.48
N THR A 490 -10.53 30.67 8.52
CA THR A 490 -10.49 31.99 7.86
C THR A 490 -9.90 33.08 8.75
N ARG A 491 -9.67 32.78 10.03
CA ARG A 491 -9.03 33.60 11.05
C ARG A 491 -8.18 32.72 11.97
N ALA A 492 -7.28 33.32 12.74
CA ALA A 492 -6.63 32.61 13.83
C ALA A 492 -7.66 32.13 14.85
N PHE A 493 -7.43 30.97 15.47
CA PHE A 493 -8.35 30.34 16.41
C PHE A 493 -7.60 29.63 17.53
N ARG A 494 -8.31 29.25 18.59
CA ARG A 494 -7.77 28.50 19.72
C ARG A 494 -8.51 27.17 19.84
N LEU A 495 -7.76 26.07 19.96
CA LEU A 495 -8.29 24.71 20.05
C LEU A 495 -7.27 23.83 20.81
N GLY A 496 -7.71 22.92 21.68
CA GLY A 496 -6.82 22.05 22.47
C GLY A 496 -5.74 22.81 23.25
N GLY A 497 -6.09 23.97 23.83
CA GLY A 497 -5.15 24.81 24.56
C GLY A 497 -4.09 25.56 23.72
N ARG A 498 -4.10 25.42 22.39
CA ARG A 498 -3.13 26.05 21.47
C ARG A 498 -3.80 27.07 20.56
N THR A 499 -3.04 28.07 20.15
CA THR A 499 -3.48 29.06 19.15
C THR A 499 -2.91 28.68 17.79
N TYR A 500 -3.79 28.56 16.80
CA TYR A 500 -3.43 28.25 15.42
C TYR A 500 -3.64 29.49 14.55
N PRO A 501 -2.72 29.78 13.61
CA PRO A 501 -2.85 30.92 12.73
C PRO A 501 -4.01 30.72 11.75
N LYS A 502 -4.45 31.84 11.17
CA LYS A 502 -5.29 31.84 9.96
C LYS A 502 -4.69 30.87 8.93
N ASP A 503 -5.56 30.28 8.12
CA ASP A 503 -5.21 29.39 7.02
C ASP A 503 -4.75 27.99 7.41
N SER A 504 -4.69 27.67 8.71
CA SER A 504 -4.52 26.28 9.19
C SER A 504 -5.73 25.42 8.77
N TYR A 505 -5.47 24.16 8.47
CA TYR A 505 -6.52 23.19 8.13
C TYR A 505 -6.97 22.43 9.37
N VAL A 506 -8.24 22.05 9.38
CA VAL A 506 -8.91 21.30 10.45
C VAL A 506 -9.64 20.13 9.82
N VAL A 507 -9.37 18.93 10.33
CA VAL A 507 -10.08 17.69 10.01
C VAL A 507 -10.96 17.38 11.21
N ASP A 508 -12.26 17.61 11.08
CA ASP A 508 -13.23 17.29 12.13
C ASP A 508 -13.45 15.77 12.16
N MET A 509 -13.18 15.08 13.26
CA MET A 509 -13.38 13.62 13.32
C MET A 509 -14.84 13.20 13.50
N HIS A 510 -15.76 14.15 13.69
CA HIS A 510 -17.20 13.94 13.60
C HIS A 510 -17.61 14.04 12.12
N GLN A 511 -17.23 13.03 11.35
CA GLN A 511 -17.54 12.92 9.93
C GLN A 511 -17.66 11.46 9.50
N PRO A 512 -18.42 11.15 8.43
CA PRO A 512 -18.60 9.79 7.91
C PRO A 512 -17.29 9.03 7.64
N LYS A 513 -16.27 9.72 7.13
CA LYS A 513 -14.96 9.14 6.76
C LYS A 513 -13.93 9.16 7.90
N ARG A 514 -14.36 9.21 9.17
CA ARG A 514 -13.44 9.32 10.32
C ARG A 514 -12.42 8.20 10.40
N GLY A 515 -12.79 6.98 10.02
CA GLY A 515 -11.92 5.81 10.10
C GLY A 515 -10.72 5.94 9.18
N LEU A 516 -11.00 6.23 7.91
CA LEU A 516 -9.97 6.51 6.92
C LEU A 516 -9.16 7.77 7.27
N ALA A 517 -9.78 8.83 7.79
CA ALA A 517 -9.04 10.00 8.25
C ALA A 517 -8.05 9.66 9.38
N ASN A 518 -8.48 8.85 10.36
CA ASN A 518 -7.68 8.48 11.52
C ASN A 518 -6.52 7.56 11.15
N VAL A 519 -6.77 6.50 10.38
CA VAL A 519 -5.71 5.56 9.98
C VAL A 519 -4.60 6.23 9.16
N LEU A 520 -4.92 7.30 8.44
CA LEU A 520 -3.95 8.11 7.71
C LEU A 520 -3.20 9.12 8.60
N LEU A 521 -3.85 9.71 9.61
CA LEU A 521 -3.30 10.85 10.37
C LEU A 521 -2.78 10.50 11.76
N ALA A 522 -3.27 9.43 12.37
CA ALA A 522 -2.85 8.99 13.69
C ALA A 522 -1.39 8.53 13.69
N ASP A 523 -0.75 8.60 14.85
CA ASP A 523 0.61 8.09 15.03
C ASP A 523 0.66 6.55 14.85
N GLY A 524 -0.48 5.86 15.04
CA GLY A 524 -0.63 4.41 15.00
C GLY A 524 -0.52 3.78 16.39
N ARG A 525 -0.38 2.45 16.44
CA ARG A 525 -0.24 1.67 17.67
C ARG A 525 0.95 0.70 17.56
N ASP A 526 1.69 0.52 18.64
CA ASP A 526 2.61 -0.61 18.81
C ASP A 526 1.79 -1.86 19.14
N ILE A 527 1.82 -2.84 18.26
CA ILE A 527 1.09 -4.11 18.37
C ILE A 527 2.01 -5.30 18.60
N SER A 528 3.27 -5.05 18.97
CA SER A 528 4.29 -6.08 19.18
C SER A 528 3.92 -7.09 20.27
N ASP A 529 3.13 -6.69 21.26
CA ASP A 529 2.65 -7.53 22.35
C ASP A 529 1.32 -8.25 22.05
N LYS A 530 0.63 -7.84 20.98
CA LYS A 530 -0.67 -8.41 20.59
C LYS A 530 -0.54 -9.64 19.72
N VAL A 531 0.44 -9.67 18.83
CA VAL A 531 0.59 -10.73 17.83
C VAL A 531 2.04 -11.18 17.67
N SER A 532 2.24 -12.43 17.27
CA SER A 532 3.58 -13.00 17.10
C SER A 532 4.25 -12.55 15.80
N THR A 533 3.46 -12.39 14.74
CA THR A 533 3.92 -12.06 13.40
C THR A 533 3.00 -11.02 12.75
N MET A 534 3.49 -10.45 11.66
CA MET A 534 2.72 -9.58 10.77
C MET A 534 2.81 -10.12 9.34
N TYR A 535 1.67 -10.12 8.66
CA TYR A 535 1.61 -10.49 7.25
C TYR A 535 2.34 -9.48 6.36
N ASP A 536 2.20 -8.18 6.63
CA ASP A 536 2.94 -7.10 5.96
C ASP A 536 3.20 -5.90 6.92
N ILE A 537 3.21 -4.68 6.40
CA ILE A 537 3.45 -3.43 7.12
C ILE A 537 2.36 -3.09 8.13
N SER A 538 2.77 -2.71 9.34
CA SER A 538 1.93 -2.47 10.51
C SER A 538 1.94 -1.02 11.00
N GLY A 539 2.81 -0.17 10.46
CA GLY A 539 2.87 1.27 10.74
C GLY A 539 2.89 2.09 9.47
N TRP A 540 2.02 3.10 9.35
CA TRP A 540 1.88 3.91 8.13
C TRP A 540 1.86 5.42 8.38
N SER A 541 1.09 5.93 9.34
CA SER A 541 1.02 7.34 9.75
C SER A 541 1.51 8.40 8.73
N LEU A 542 0.64 8.84 7.81
CA LEU A 542 0.95 9.97 6.93
C LEU A 542 1.24 11.23 7.74
N GLY A 543 0.58 11.38 8.90
CA GLY A 543 0.79 12.49 9.83
C GLY A 543 2.24 12.62 10.32
N LEU A 544 2.97 11.50 10.44
CA LEU A 544 4.38 11.48 10.85
C LEU A 544 5.35 11.37 9.67
N LEU A 545 4.97 10.64 8.61
CA LEU A 545 5.90 10.22 7.56
C LEU A 545 5.79 11.02 6.25
N TRP A 546 4.75 11.85 6.05
CA TRP A 546 4.60 12.63 4.80
C TRP A 546 5.20 14.03 4.86
N GLY A 547 5.84 14.40 5.97
CA GLY A 547 6.61 15.63 6.13
C GLY A 547 5.81 16.86 6.55
N ALA A 548 4.47 16.76 6.60
CA ALA A 548 3.60 17.78 7.16
C ALA A 548 3.60 17.70 8.69
N THR A 549 3.50 18.84 9.36
CA THR A 549 3.12 18.88 10.78
C THR A 549 1.64 18.64 10.90
N VAL A 550 1.25 17.61 11.63
CA VAL A 550 -0.13 17.29 12.01
C VAL A 550 -0.22 17.26 13.53
N ARG A 551 -1.33 17.75 14.10
CA ARG A 551 -1.54 17.79 15.56
C ARG A 551 -2.91 17.20 15.88
N PRO A 552 -2.99 16.08 16.63
CA PRO A 552 -4.25 15.67 17.22
C PRO A 552 -4.70 16.68 18.28
N VAL A 553 -6.01 16.78 18.44
CA VAL A 553 -6.68 17.58 19.45
C VAL A 553 -7.74 16.68 20.06
N GLU A 554 -7.54 16.28 21.32
CA GLU A 554 -8.46 15.37 22.01
C GLU A 554 -9.81 16.01 22.33
N ASP A 555 -9.82 17.30 22.68
CA ASP A 555 -11.02 18.00 23.12
C ASP A 555 -11.15 19.44 22.61
N GLY A 556 -12.38 19.96 22.72
CA GLY A 556 -12.70 21.35 22.41
C GLY A 556 -13.78 21.51 21.35
N ARG A 557 -14.40 22.69 21.36
CA ARG A 557 -15.46 23.03 20.40
C ARG A 557 -14.84 23.62 19.15
N LEU A 558 -15.22 23.11 17.97
CA LEU A 558 -14.90 23.73 16.69
C LEU A 558 -15.84 24.94 16.44
N ASP A 559 -15.76 25.96 17.28
CA ASP A 559 -16.56 27.19 17.20
C ASP A 559 -15.69 28.36 16.72
N PHE A 560 -15.33 28.30 15.44
CA PHE A 560 -14.58 29.37 14.78
C PHE A 560 -14.84 29.39 13.27
N PRO A 561 -14.71 30.56 12.62
CA PRO A 561 -14.98 30.71 11.19
C PRO A 561 -14.03 29.89 10.31
N ARG A 562 -14.58 28.94 9.56
CA ARG A 562 -13.88 28.06 8.63
C ARG A 562 -14.72 27.79 7.38
N ARG A 563 -14.09 27.26 6.34
CA ARG A 563 -14.76 26.87 5.10
C ARG A 563 -14.19 25.55 4.58
N THR A 564 -15.02 24.73 3.98
CA THR A 564 -14.58 23.54 3.23
C THR A 564 -13.61 23.95 2.12
N VAL A 565 -12.58 23.13 1.92
CA VAL A 565 -11.49 23.40 0.97
C VAL A 565 -11.76 22.66 -0.35
N PRO A 566 -11.86 23.36 -1.50
CA PRO A 566 -12.02 22.72 -2.80
C PRO A 566 -10.71 22.26 -3.45
N ALA A 567 -9.57 22.75 -2.96
CA ALA A 567 -8.21 22.33 -3.28
C ALA A 567 -7.26 22.94 -2.24
N ALA A 568 -6.19 22.25 -1.85
CA ALA A 568 -5.17 22.87 -1.03
C ALA A 568 -4.63 24.12 -1.74
N ASN A 569 -4.53 25.24 -1.03
CA ASN A 569 -3.90 26.41 -1.63
C ASN A 569 -2.41 26.16 -1.77
N GLY A 570 -1.91 26.45 -2.96
CA GLY A 570 -0.53 26.22 -3.35
C GLY A 570 0.51 26.87 -2.44
N ALA A 571 1.50 26.09 -1.99
CA ALA A 571 2.69 26.58 -1.31
C ALA A 571 3.69 27.26 -2.28
N GLY A 572 3.31 27.44 -3.55
CA GLY A 572 4.08 28.18 -4.55
C GLY A 572 4.32 29.64 -4.15
N TYR A 573 5.56 30.00 -3.88
CA TYR A 573 5.97 31.36 -3.57
C TYR A 573 7.37 31.65 -4.10
N VAL A 574 7.62 32.89 -4.53
CA VAL A 574 8.96 33.36 -4.86
C VAL A 574 9.15 34.77 -4.32
N ALA A 575 10.19 34.95 -3.52
CA ALA A 575 10.52 36.25 -2.97
C ALA A 575 10.77 37.28 -4.08
N PRO A 576 10.38 38.55 -3.88
CA PRO A 576 10.42 39.55 -4.95
C PRO A 576 11.83 40.08 -5.27
N ARG A 577 12.79 39.92 -4.35
CA ARG A 577 14.15 40.48 -4.45
C ARG A 577 15.16 39.57 -3.73
N GLY A 578 16.45 39.75 -4.05
CA GLY A 578 17.55 39.00 -3.44
C GLY A 578 17.79 37.64 -4.09
N ASP A 579 18.85 36.96 -3.68
CA ASP A 579 19.01 35.55 -4.03
C ASP A 579 17.94 34.72 -3.32
N LEU A 580 17.70 33.53 -3.85
CA LEU A 580 16.62 32.66 -3.45
C LEU A 580 17.15 31.46 -2.68
N HIS A 581 16.50 31.09 -1.59
CA HIS A 581 16.71 29.84 -0.87
C HIS A 581 15.50 28.94 -1.09
N LEU A 582 15.76 27.69 -1.48
CA LEU A 582 14.79 26.62 -1.58
C LEU A 582 15.13 25.59 -0.50
N ALA A 583 14.23 25.44 0.48
CA ALA A 583 14.33 24.37 1.45
C ALA A 583 14.13 23.03 0.73
N LEU A 584 15.15 22.16 0.73
CA LEU A 584 15.07 20.83 0.12
C LEU A 584 14.40 19.86 1.10
N ASP A 585 13.21 20.19 1.60
CA ASP A 585 12.52 19.53 2.73
C ASP A 585 11.32 18.66 2.32
N ASP A 586 11.06 18.58 1.00
CA ASP A 586 10.01 17.82 0.34
C ASP A 586 10.53 17.29 -1.02
N PRO A 587 10.09 16.10 -1.49
CA PRO A 587 10.51 15.57 -2.80
C PRO A 587 10.25 16.54 -3.96
N GLN A 588 9.20 17.37 -3.89
CA GLN A 588 8.91 18.38 -4.91
C GLN A 588 9.94 19.52 -4.93
N ALA A 589 10.57 19.83 -3.79
CA ALA A 589 11.68 20.78 -3.74
C ALA A 589 12.96 20.19 -4.36
N ILE A 590 13.23 18.91 -4.15
CA ILE A 590 14.31 18.19 -4.86
C ILE A 590 14.04 18.20 -6.37
N ALA A 591 12.81 17.92 -6.79
CA ALA A 591 12.40 17.97 -8.19
C ALA A 591 12.59 19.37 -8.81
N ALA A 592 12.28 20.43 -8.05
CA ALA A 592 12.47 21.81 -8.48
C ALA A 592 13.95 22.15 -8.70
N VAL A 593 14.84 21.81 -7.75
CA VAL A 593 16.28 22.07 -7.93
C VAL A 593 16.87 21.26 -9.08
N ASN A 594 16.50 19.98 -9.22
CA ASN A 594 16.94 19.14 -10.34
C ASN A 594 16.46 19.68 -11.70
N SER A 595 15.27 20.29 -11.74
CA SER A 595 14.75 20.95 -12.95
C SER A 595 15.56 22.21 -13.30
N LEU A 596 15.88 23.05 -12.31
CA LEU A 596 16.74 24.22 -12.52
C LEU A 596 18.11 23.82 -13.08
N LEU A 597 18.74 22.81 -12.49
CA LEU A 597 20.06 22.32 -12.89
C LEU A 597 20.04 21.74 -14.31
N ARG A 598 18.96 21.03 -14.67
CA ARG A 598 18.75 20.51 -16.03
C ARG A 598 18.61 21.62 -17.07
N ASP A 599 17.98 22.73 -16.70
CA ASP A 599 17.83 23.91 -17.54
C ASP A 599 19.07 24.83 -17.54
N GLY A 600 20.17 24.40 -16.91
CA GLY A 600 21.43 25.14 -16.84
C GLY A 600 21.40 26.34 -15.87
N VAL A 601 20.40 26.42 -14.99
CA VAL A 601 20.37 27.43 -13.93
C VAL A 601 21.30 27.00 -12.80
N PRO A 602 22.30 27.81 -12.43
CA PRO A 602 23.23 27.44 -11.36
C PRO A 602 22.52 27.49 -10.00
N ALA A 603 22.82 26.50 -9.17
CA ALA A 603 22.45 26.49 -7.76
C ALA A 603 23.68 26.16 -6.90
N ARG A 604 23.67 26.58 -5.64
CA ARG A 604 24.71 26.27 -4.65
C ARG A 604 24.06 25.68 -3.43
N ALA A 605 24.69 24.69 -2.84
CA ALA A 605 24.11 24.04 -1.70
C ALA A 605 24.28 24.91 -0.44
N ALA A 606 23.21 25.04 0.34
CA ALA A 606 23.13 25.87 1.54
C ALA A 606 23.71 25.13 2.76
N LYS A 607 23.86 25.84 3.89
CA LYS A 607 24.33 25.26 5.16
C LYS A 607 23.35 24.27 5.80
N ASP A 608 22.06 24.50 5.62
CA ASP A 608 20.95 23.68 6.14
C ASP A 608 20.60 22.49 5.22
N GLY A 609 21.39 22.27 4.16
CA GLY A 609 21.10 21.27 3.13
C GLY A 609 20.11 21.72 2.06
N GLY A 610 19.66 22.98 2.09
CA GLY A 610 18.86 23.60 1.03
C GLY A 610 19.65 23.97 -0.22
N ALA A 611 19.01 24.70 -1.14
CA ALA A 611 19.64 25.22 -2.36
C ALA A 611 19.52 26.74 -2.47
N ILE A 612 20.62 27.40 -2.81
CA ILE A 612 20.72 28.83 -3.12
C ILE A 612 20.68 29.01 -4.64
N VAL A 613 19.68 29.73 -5.13
CA VAL A 613 19.44 30.02 -6.53
C VAL A 613 19.62 31.53 -6.76
N PRO A 614 20.36 31.97 -7.79
CA PRO A 614 20.59 33.39 -8.00
C PRO A 614 19.30 34.13 -8.32
N GLY A 615 19.19 35.37 -7.84
CA GLY A 615 18.02 36.21 -8.07
C GLY A 615 17.74 36.52 -9.56
N SER A 616 18.72 36.30 -10.45
CA SER A 616 18.56 36.39 -11.91
C SER A 616 17.67 35.29 -12.49
N ALA A 617 17.56 34.14 -11.82
CA ALA A 617 16.74 33.00 -12.25
C ALA A 617 15.27 33.06 -11.74
N ARG A 618 14.84 34.19 -11.17
CA ARG A 618 13.53 34.35 -10.53
C ARG A 618 12.34 33.93 -11.39
N ARG A 619 12.39 34.17 -12.70
CA ARG A 619 11.31 33.75 -13.61
C ARG A 619 11.19 32.23 -13.70
N ALA A 620 12.32 31.53 -13.84
CA ALA A 620 12.35 30.07 -13.82
C ALA A 620 11.87 29.54 -12.46
N ALA A 621 12.38 30.11 -11.36
CA ALA A 621 11.91 29.78 -10.01
C ALA A 621 10.38 29.99 -9.86
N GLY A 622 9.82 31.06 -10.45
CA GLY A 622 8.38 31.31 -10.47
C GLY A 622 7.57 30.20 -11.14
N SER A 623 7.98 29.77 -12.33
CA SER A 623 7.32 28.66 -13.04
C SER A 623 7.42 27.35 -12.28
N LEU A 624 8.55 27.09 -11.62
CA LEU A 624 8.73 25.87 -10.83
C LEU A 624 8.02 25.91 -9.48
N ALA A 625 7.95 27.08 -8.83
CA ALA A 625 7.17 27.28 -7.61
C ALA A 625 5.68 26.96 -7.85
N GLU A 626 5.13 27.37 -8.99
CA GLU A 626 3.76 27.05 -9.39
C GLU A 626 3.59 25.57 -9.76
N ARG A 627 4.54 25.00 -10.53
CA ARG A 627 4.46 23.59 -10.95
C ARG A 627 4.56 22.61 -9.77
N TYR A 628 5.57 22.80 -8.92
CA TYR A 628 5.94 21.89 -7.85
C TYR A 628 5.36 22.30 -6.49
N GLN A 629 4.66 23.44 -6.43
CA GLN A 629 4.06 23.97 -5.21
C GLN A 629 5.09 24.19 -4.09
N VAL A 630 6.24 24.79 -4.43
CA VAL A 630 7.36 25.03 -3.52
C VAL A 630 7.65 26.52 -3.31
N SER A 631 8.29 26.86 -2.20
CA SER A 631 8.64 28.23 -1.84
C SER A 631 10.12 28.52 -2.08
N PHE A 632 10.41 29.65 -2.72
CA PHE A 632 11.74 30.24 -2.86
C PHE A 632 11.82 31.53 -2.03
N ASP A 633 12.41 31.45 -0.85
CA ASP A 633 12.52 32.57 0.08
C ASP A 633 13.73 33.47 -0.20
N ALA A 634 13.69 34.71 0.26
CA ALA A 634 14.83 35.62 0.10
C ALA A 634 15.96 35.22 1.06
N THR A 635 17.18 35.13 0.55
CA THR A 635 18.37 34.85 1.36
C THR A 635 19.51 35.82 1.08
N ARG A 636 20.40 35.94 2.07
CA ARG A 636 21.70 36.61 1.96
C ARG A 636 22.86 35.62 1.93
N GLU A 637 22.57 34.34 2.12
CA GLU A 637 23.56 33.28 2.02
C GLU A 637 24.04 33.15 0.57
N ARG A 638 25.33 32.91 0.38
CA ARG A 638 25.94 32.73 -0.95
C ARG A 638 26.02 31.26 -1.39
N GLY A 639 25.80 30.32 -0.47
CA GLY A 639 25.95 28.88 -0.67
C GLY A 639 27.42 28.43 -0.67
N GLY A 640 27.64 27.12 -0.50
CA GLY A 640 28.95 26.47 -0.54
C GLY A 640 29.24 25.83 -1.91
N LYS A 641 29.30 24.49 -1.93
CA LYS A 641 29.50 23.64 -3.12
C LYS A 641 28.48 24.00 -4.21
N ALA A 642 28.94 24.08 -5.47
CA ALA A 642 28.03 24.22 -6.60
C ALA A 642 27.24 22.92 -6.77
N LEU A 643 25.95 23.03 -7.02
CA LEU A 643 25.12 21.88 -7.37
C LEU A 643 25.16 21.68 -8.88
N HIS A 644 25.17 20.42 -9.28
CA HIS A 644 25.21 20.00 -10.66
C HIS A 644 24.09 18.99 -10.92
N ARG A 645 23.69 18.85 -12.18
CA ARG A 645 22.75 17.81 -12.59
C ARG A 645 23.33 16.44 -12.21
N THR A 646 22.63 15.68 -11.39
CA THR A 646 23.08 14.39 -10.86
C THR A 646 22.46 13.23 -11.64
N ARG A 647 23.33 12.39 -12.23
CA ARG A 647 22.99 11.11 -12.84
C ARG A 647 23.22 10.00 -11.83
N VAL A 648 22.16 9.29 -11.48
CA VAL A 648 22.16 8.25 -10.46
C VAL A 648 22.19 6.89 -11.16
N ALA A 649 23.30 6.15 -11.07
CA ALA A 649 23.25 4.71 -11.33
C ALA A 649 22.48 4.06 -10.18
N ALA A 650 21.37 3.38 -10.45
CA ALA A 650 20.46 2.90 -9.41
C ALA A 650 20.22 1.39 -9.51
N ALA A 651 20.82 0.65 -8.59
CA ALA A 651 20.49 -0.73 -8.27
C ALA A 651 19.52 -0.73 -7.09
N VAL A 652 18.24 -0.53 -7.41
CA VAL A 652 17.21 -0.17 -6.44
C VAL A 652 15.88 -0.86 -6.72
N ALA A 653 15.04 -0.97 -5.68
CA ALA A 653 13.71 -1.53 -5.79
C ALA A 653 12.78 -0.61 -6.61
N PRO A 654 11.68 -1.12 -7.19
CA PRO A 654 10.76 -0.32 -7.99
C PRO A 654 10.21 0.93 -7.28
N GLY A 655 9.89 0.83 -5.98
CA GLY A 655 9.45 1.96 -5.16
C GLY A 655 10.49 3.08 -5.03
N GLU A 656 11.77 2.71 -4.89
CA GLU A 656 12.89 3.64 -4.83
C GLU A 656 13.13 4.29 -6.20
N LEU A 657 13.08 3.51 -7.28
CA LEU A 657 13.17 4.03 -8.65
C LEU A 657 12.06 5.06 -8.93
N PHE A 658 10.83 4.77 -8.49
CA PHE A 658 9.71 5.71 -8.58
C PHE A 658 10.00 7.00 -7.81
N ALA A 659 10.47 6.90 -6.56
CA ALA A 659 10.78 8.06 -5.73
C ALA A 659 11.91 8.93 -6.32
N LEU A 660 12.96 8.32 -6.89
CA LEU A 660 14.04 9.03 -7.58
C LEU A 660 13.52 9.80 -8.80
N ARG A 661 12.61 9.19 -9.57
CA ARG A 661 11.94 9.84 -10.71
C ARG A 661 10.99 10.95 -10.26
N GLU A 662 10.27 10.77 -9.16
CA GLU A 662 9.42 11.81 -8.55
C GLU A 662 10.25 13.03 -8.12
N MET A 663 11.46 12.81 -7.59
CA MET A 663 12.45 13.84 -7.28
C MET A 663 13.19 14.39 -8.52
N ASN A 664 12.80 13.98 -9.72
CA ASN A 664 13.33 14.41 -11.01
C ASN A 664 14.85 14.20 -11.20
N PHE A 665 15.41 13.17 -10.56
CA PHE A 665 16.77 12.72 -10.86
C PHE A 665 16.84 12.10 -12.27
N GLU A 666 18.01 12.19 -12.88
CA GLU A 666 18.31 11.36 -14.06
C GLU A 666 18.78 10.00 -13.58
N VAL A 667 17.89 9.01 -13.67
CA VAL A 667 18.17 7.66 -13.17
C VAL A 667 18.62 6.75 -14.30
N LEU A 668 19.73 6.07 -14.09
CA LEU A 668 20.29 5.02 -14.93
C LEU A 668 20.12 3.69 -14.16
N PRO A 669 19.03 2.93 -14.37
CA PRO A 669 18.87 1.66 -13.71
C PRO A 669 20.03 0.71 -14.04
N VAL A 670 20.58 0.06 -13.01
CA VAL A 670 21.64 -0.93 -13.14
C VAL A 670 21.34 -2.09 -12.19
N SER A 671 21.84 -3.27 -12.51
CA SER A 671 21.90 -4.42 -11.60
C SER A 671 23.20 -5.18 -11.88
N THR A 672 23.39 -6.30 -11.19
CA THR A 672 24.47 -7.24 -11.51
C THR A 672 24.48 -7.63 -13.00
N GLU A 673 23.30 -7.85 -13.59
CA GLU A 673 23.15 -8.24 -15.00
C GLU A 673 23.57 -7.11 -15.93
N GLU A 674 23.05 -5.88 -15.78
CA GLU A 674 23.40 -4.76 -16.66
C GLU A 674 24.89 -4.38 -16.55
N LEU A 675 25.49 -4.48 -15.36
CA LEU A 675 26.94 -4.26 -15.20
C LEU A 675 27.75 -5.34 -15.91
N ASN A 676 27.34 -6.61 -15.82
CA ASN A 676 27.96 -7.73 -16.53
C ASN A 676 27.82 -7.62 -18.05
N ASP A 677 26.71 -7.05 -18.52
CA ASP A 677 26.46 -6.75 -19.94
C ASP A 677 27.25 -5.52 -20.45
N GLY A 678 28.07 -4.91 -19.60
CA GLY A 678 29.02 -3.87 -19.98
C GLY A 678 28.52 -2.44 -19.80
N PHE A 679 27.58 -2.20 -18.88
CA PHE A 679 27.20 -0.84 -18.51
C PHE A 679 28.40 -0.01 -18.03
N ASP A 680 28.55 1.18 -18.60
CA ASP A 680 29.64 2.12 -18.26
C ASP A 680 29.26 3.04 -17.10
N LEU A 681 29.81 2.74 -15.91
CA LEU A 681 29.62 3.53 -14.68
C LEU A 681 30.23 4.95 -14.76
N SER A 682 31.12 5.24 -15.72
CA SER A 682 31.64 6.61 -15.90
C SER A 682 30.54 7.61 -16.30
N ARG A 683 29.38 7.11 -16.74
CA ARG A 683 28.18 7.89 -17.08
C ARG A 683 27.39 8.34 -15.86
N ALA A 684 27.70 7.85 -14.67
CA ALA A 684 27.03 8.20 -13.43
C ALA A 684 27.88 9.16 -12.58
N ASP A 685 27.19 9.96 -11.77
CA ASP A 685 27.80 10.89 -10.80
C ASP A 685 27.73 10.33 -9.37
N VAL A 686 26.76 9.44 -9.11
CA VAL A 686 26.58 8.71 -7.86
C VAL A 686 25.96 7.33 -8.14
N LEU A 687 26.34 6.32 -7.36
CA LEU A 687 25.78 4.97 -7.37
C LEU A 687 24.86 4.81 -6.16
N PHE A 688 23.61 4.39 -6.37
CA PHE A 688 22.68 4.01 -5.32
C PHE A 688 22.49 2.48 -5.32
N VAL A 689 22.86 1.82 -4.23
CA VAL A 689 22.74 0.36 -4.02
C VAL A 689 21.80 0.03 -2.88
N SER A 690 20.66 -0.57 -3.20
CA SER A 690 19.68 -1.05 -2.21
C SER A 690 19.07 -2.41 -2.56
N SER A 691 19.16 -2.86 -3.82
CA SER A 691 18.73 -4.19 -4.28
C SER A 691 19.41 -4.57 -5.61
N GLY A 692 19.36 -5.84 -6.02
CA GLY A 692 19.74 -6.28 -7.37
C GLY A 692 21.22 -6.23 -7.76
N LEU A 693 22.10 -5.66 -6.92
CA LEU A 693 23.55 -5.65 -7.14
C LEU A 693 24.27 -6.53 -6.13
N ASP A 694 24.94 -7.56 -6.64
CA ASP A 694 25.79 -8.49 -5.91
C ASP A 694 27.20 -8.41 -6.53
N ARG A 695 28.14 -7.87 -5.76
CA ARG A 695 29.51 -7.64 -6.22
C ARG A 695 30.25 -8.96 -6.49
N GLU A 696 29.93 -10.02 -5.77
CA GLU A 696 30.57 -11.34 -5.96
C GLU A 696 30.19 -11.96 -7.30
N LYS A 697 28.97 -11.71 -7.77
CA LYS A 697 28.45 -12.18 -9.07
C LYS A 697 28.89 -11.33 -10.28
N LEU A 698 29.64 -10.25 -10.06
CA LEU A 698 30.20 -9.47 -11.15
C LEU A 698 31.32 -10.22 -11.85
N THR A 699 31.29 -10.20 -13.19
CA THR A 699 32.41 -10.58 -14.05
C THR A 699 33.64 -9.74 -13.73
N ASP A 700 34.82 -10.25 -14.03
CA ASP A 700 36.09 -9.54 -13.81
C ASP A 700 36.11 -8.14 -14.46
N THR A 701 35.48 -8.00 -15.63
CA THR A 701 35.40 -6.71 -16.33
C THR A 701 34.47 -5.73 -15.63
N ALA A 702 33.27 -6.17 -15.26
CA ALA A 702 32.31 -5.34 -14.53
C ALA A 702 32.87 -4.92 -13.16
N ARG A 703 33.51 -5.85 -12.45
CA ARG A 703 34.17 -5.58 -11.16
C ARG A 703 35.27 -4.54 -11.29
N ARG A 704 36.17 -4.66 -12.28
CA ARG A 704 37.18 -3.62 -12.55
C ARG A 704 36.57 -2.26 -12.90
N GLY A 705 35.48 -2.25 -13.65
CA GLY A 705 34.75 -1.03 -13.98
C GLY A 705 34.20 -0.33 -12.72
N LEU A 706 33.59 -1.11 -11.82
CA LEU A 706 33.13 -0.63 -10.52
C LEU A 706 34.27 -0.13 -9.65
N ASP A 707 35.34 -0.92 -9.49
CA ASP A 707 36.50 -0.54 -8.68
C ASP A 707 37.17 0.74 -9.23
N THR A 708 37.21 0.92 -10.56
CA THR A 708 37.71 2.16 -11.19
C THR A 708 36.80 3.35 -10.87
N TYR A 709 35.48 3.18 -10.98
CA TYR A 709 34.52 4.23 -10.62
C TYR A 709 34.71 4.71 -9.18
N LEU A 710 34.90 3.79 -8.24
CA LEU A 710 35.15 4.10 -6.82
C LEU A 710 36.52 4.77 -6.60
N ALA A 711 37.57 4.27 -7.25
CA ALA A 711 38.92 4.84 -7.16
C ALA A 711 39.02 6.26 -7.74
N GLU A 712 38.12 6.64 -8.64
CA GLU A 712 37.98 7.99 -9.18
C GLU A 712 37.08 8.91 -8.31
N GLY A 713 36.72 8.48 -7.10
CA GLY A 713 35.90 9.25 -6.15
C GLY A 713 34.39 9.19 -6.46
N GLY A 714 33.93 8.16 -7.16
CA GLY A 714 32.51 7.95 -7.43
C GLY A 714 31.71 7.73 -6.15
N GLY A 715 30.80 8.66 -5.82
CA GLY A 715 30.00 8.57 -4.60
C GLY A 715 29.07 7.38 -4.56
N VAL A 716 28.74 6.95 -3.33
CA VAL A 716 27.86 5.81 -3.06
C VAL A 716 26.80 6.22 -2.03
N VAL A 717 25.53 5.94 -2.35
CA VAL A 717 24.46 5.89 -1.37
C VAL A 717 24.03 4.44 -1.29
N ALA A 718 23.91 3.89 -0.08
CA ALA A 718 23.53 2.50 0.10
C ALA A 718 22.47 2.35 1.19
N ARG A 719 21.62 1.32 1.08
CA ARG A 719 20.53 1.09 2.02
C ARG A 719 20.32 -0.40 2.27
N GLY A 720 19.98 -0.75 3.50
CA GLY A 720 19.58 -2.09 3.90
C GLY A 720 20.71 -3.12 3.77
N ALA A 721 20.34 -4.41 3.82
CA ALA A 721 21.30 -5.52 3.84
C ALA A 721 22.17 -5.57 2.58
N THR A 722 21.57 -5.38 1.39
CA THR A 722 22.31 -5.32 0.13
C THR A 722 23.31 -4.17 0.12
N GLY A 723 22.90 -2.98 0.57
CA GLY A 723 23.79 -1.81 0.63
C GLY A 723 24.92 -1.97 1.66
N ALA A 724 24.62 -2.56 2.82
CA ALA A 724 25.61 -2.85 3.85
C ALA A 724 26.63 -3.91 3.39
N ALA A 725 26.17 -4.99 2.75
CA ALA A 725 27.05 -6.00 2.15
C ALA A 725 27.95 -5.37 1.08
N PHE A 726 27.37 -4.54 0.19
CA PHE A 726 28.16 -3.81 -0.81
C PHE A 726 29.24 -2.92 -0.17
N ASN A 727 28.91 -2.18 0.90
CA ASN A 727 29.86 -1.37 1.64
C ASN A 727 31.04 -2.20 2.18
N ALA A 728 30.74 -3.35 2.79
CA ALA A 728 31.75 -4.24 3.35
C ALA A 728 32.63 -4.85 2.25
N ASP A 729 32.02 -5.37 1.18
CA ASP A 729 32.72 -6.06 0.08
C ASP A 729 33.62 -5.11 -0.73
N ALA A 730 33.21 -3.85 -0.87
CA ALA A 730 33.97 -2.80 -1.55
C ALA A 730 34.96 -2.08 -0.61
N GLY A 731 34.95 -2.36 0.70
CA GLY A 731 35.85 -1.76 1.67
C GLY A 731 35.71 -0.24 1.80
N LEU A 732 34.46 0.26 1.78
CA LEU A 732 34.17 1.69 1.68
C LEU A 732 34.28 2.44 3.01
N LEU A 733 33.40 2.15 3.97
CA LEU A 733 33.42 2.71 5.32
C LEU A 733 33.58 1.60 6.35
N ALA A 734 34.34 1.87 7.43
CA ALA A 734 34.38 0.99 8.60
C ALA A 734 33.12 1.21 9.45
N ALA A 735 32.06 0.48 9.13
CA ALA A 735 30.81 0.45 9.88
C ALA A 735 30.25 -0.98 9.83
N GLU A 736 30.08 -1.61 10.99
CA GLU A 736 29.47 -2.93 11.09
C GLU A 736 27.95 -2.79 11.05
N ALA A 737 27.29 -3.49 10.13
CA ALA A 737 25.85 -3.50 10.05
C ALA A 737 25.26 -4.59 10.95
N VAL A 738 24.26 -4.22 11.76
CA VAL A 738 23.54 -5.14 12.65
C VAL A 738 22.08 -5.20 12.20
N GLU A 739 21.65 -6.41 11.80
CA GLU A 739 20.28 -6.67 11.40
C GLU A 739 19.38 -6.96 12.60
N GLY A 740 18.30 -6.18 12.71
CA GLY A 740 17.21 -6.43 13.65
C GLY A 740 16.41 -7.69 13.31
N ASN A 741 15.28 -7.86 13.98
CA ASN A 741 14.31 -8.88 13.58
C ASN A 741 13.77 -8.55 12.17
N GLY A 742 13.90 -9.49 11.22
CA GLY A 742 13.45 -9.32 9.85
C GLY A 742 11.93 -9.10 9.73
N ASP A 743 11.15 -9.54 10.72
CA ASP A 743 9.70 -9.35 10.79
C ASP A 743 9.28 -7.94 11.23
N ALA A 744 10.22 -7.20 11.83
CA ALA A 744 9.90 -5.91 12.41
C ALA A 744 9.67 -4.83 11.35
N ASN A 745 8.67 -4.00 11.58
CA ASN A 745 8.35 -2.88 10.70
C ASN A 745 7.51 -1.83 11.45
N GLY A 746 7.63 -0.56 11.06
CA GLY A 746 6.85 0.50 11.67
C GLY A 746 7.48 1.89 11.67
N VAL A 747 6.84 2.80 12.38
CA VAL A 747 7.31 4.18 12.57
C VAL A 747 8.20 4.22 13.80
N VAL A 748 9.40 4.81 13.64
CA VAL A 748 10.39 4.93 14.72
C VAL A 748 10.72 6.38 15.04
N ARG A 749 10.99 6.67 16.32
CA ARG A 749 11.60 7.93 16.75
C ARG A 749 13.10 7.91 16.46
N VAL A 750 13.59 9.02 15.92
CA VAL A 750 15.01 9.20 15.58
C VAL A 750 15.53 10.56 16.03
N ASP A 751 16.81 10.61 16.33
CA ASP A 751 17.54 11.84 16.63
C ASP A 751 18.47 12.18 15.45
N ASN A 752 18.27 13.36 14.87
CA ASN A 752 19.03 13.82 13.71
C ASN A 752 20.23 14.67 14.15
N ALA A 753 21.40 14.36 13.62
CA ALA A 753 22.57 15.19 13.78
C ALA A 753 22.38 16.53 13.03
N PRO A 754 22.86 17.66 13.58
CA PRO A 754 22.84 18.93 12.85
C PRO A 754 23.72 18.80 11.61
N GLY A 755 23.21 19.16 10.44
CA GLY A 755 23.94 18.98 9.19
C GLY A 755 23.04 19.05 7.98
N ARG A 756 23.63 18.77 6.82
CA ARG A 756 22.98 18.94 5.51
C ARG A 756 22.06 17.77 5.19
N LEU A 757 22.44 16.57 5.59
CA LEU A 757 21.72 15.33 5.30
C LEU A 757 20.42 15.22 6.11
N THR A 758 20.53 15.15 7.43
CA THR A 758 19.40 14.82 8.32
C THR A 758 18.95 15.99 9.21
N GLY A 759 19.69 17.11 9.26
CA GLY A 759 19.42 18.19 10.22
C GLY A 759 18.00 18.77 10.17
N GLU A 760 17.40 18.82 8.97
CA GLU A 760 16.02 19.28 8.74
C GLU A 760 15.04 18.13 8.43
N ALA A 761 15.46 16.88 8.64
CA ALA A 761 14.61 15.71 8.47
C ALA A 761 13.56 15.62 9.58
N PRO A 762 12.43 14.92 9.35
CA PRO A 762 11.48 14.60 10.40
C PRO A 762 12.16 13.88 11.59
N ARG A 763 11.57 14.02 12.78
CA ARG A 763 11.99 13.29 14.00
C ARG A 763 11.48 11.85 14.06
N HIS A 764 10.87 11.40 12.98
CA HIS A 764 10.39 10.05 12.80
C HIS A 764 10.98 9.50 11.51
N SER A 765 11.30 8.22 11.51
CA SER A 765 11.69 7.47 10.33
C SER A 765 10.81 6.24 10.18
N PHE A 766 11.03 5.47 9.12
CA PHE A 766 10.33 4.23 8.85
C PHE A 766 11.32 3.07 8.79
N VAL A 767 10.91 1.90 9.28
CA VAL A 767 11.70 0.66 9.20
C VAL A 767 10.84 -0.48 8.69
N TYR A 768 11.48 -1.37 7.93
CA TYR A 768 10.96 -2.66 7.49
C TYR A 768 12.19 -3.58 7.42
N SER A 769 12.28 -4.57 8.31
CA SER A 769 13.53 -5.26 8.64
C SER A 769 14.63 -4.29 9.12
N PRO A 770 14.47 -3.66 10.30
CA PRO A 770 15.32 -2.58 10.80
C PRO A 770 16.80 -2.96 10.89
N MET A 771 17.66 -1.98 10.67
CA MET A 771 19.12 -2.12 10.78
C MET A 771 19.74 -0.90 11.45
N TRP A 772 20.90 -1.10 12.08
CA TRP A 772 21.75 -0.04 12.61
C TRP A 772 23.23 -0.36 12.39
N PHE A 773 24.08 0.62 12.66
CA PHE A 773 25.53 0.52 12.48
C PHE A 773 26.29 0.66 13.81
N THR A 774 27.22 -0.26 14.04
CA THR A 774 28.14 -0.30 15.18
C THR A 774 29.60 -0.20 14.71
N ASP A 775 30.53 -0.18 15.67
CA ASP A 775 31.97 -0.21 15.41
C ASP A 775 32.45 0.82 14.37
N LEU A 776 31.92 2.05 14.49
CA LEU A 776 32.16 3.14 13.55
C LEU A 776 33.63 3.58 13.56
N GLY A 777 34.26 3.58 12.39
CA GLY A 777 35.59 4.10 12.15
C GLY A 777 35.69 5.62 12.37
N PRO A 778 36.91 6.16 12.55
CA PRO A 778 37.12 7.59 12.77
C PRO A 778 36.70 8.49 11.60
N GLU A 779 36.58 7.92 10.39
CA GLU A 779 36.07 8.59 9.18
C GLU A 779 34.53 8.62 9.12
N VAL A 780 33.86 7.83 9.96
CA VAL A 780 32.41 7.64 9.91
C VAL A 780 31.73 8.59 10.89
N ARG A 781 30.70 9.26 10.39
CA ARG A 781 29.85 10.18 11.14
C ARG A 781 28.44 9.62 11.25
N THR A 782 27.91 9.61 12.47
CA THR A 782 26.47 9.38 12.69
C THR A 782 25.67 10.60 12.23
N GLU A 783 24.79 10.41 11.25
CA GLU A 783 23.86 11.43 10.77
C GLU A 783 22.49 11.31 11.45
N GLN A 784 22.09 10.09 11.81
CA GLN A 784 20.84 9.82 12.53
C GLN A 784 21.04 8.63 13.45
N SER A 785 20.46 8.69 14.64
CA SER A 785 20.36 7.54 15.56
C SER A 785 18.90 7.22 15.87
N TYR A 786 18.61 5.97 16.21
CA TYR A 786 17.35 5.64 16.87
C TYR A 786 17.28 6.35 18.22
N ALA A 787 16.09 6.78 18.63
CA ALA A 787 15.91 7.42 19.93
C ALA A 787 16.32 6.47 21.06
N THR A 788 16.96 7.00 22.12
CA THR A 788 17.40 6.20 23.28
C THR A 788 16.21 5.61 24.05
N ASP A 789 15.09 6.34 24.13
CA ASP A 789 13.91 5.92 24.89
C ASP A 789 12.77 5.56 23.94
N GLY A 790 12.36 4.29 23.94
CA GLY A 790 11.21 3.78 23.20
C GLY A 790 11.24 4.14 21.71
N PRO A 791 12.19 3.56 20.93
CA PRO A 791 12.36 3.91 19.53
C PRO A 791 11.15 3.56 18.66
N LEU A 792 10.39 2.50 18.95
CA LEU A 792 9.15 2.20 18.24
C LEU A 792 8.02 3.16 18.67
N VAL A 793 7.31 3.75 17.69
CA VAL A 793 6.10 4.56 17.90
C VAL A 793 4.86 3.73 17.61
N SER A 794 4.84 3.10 16.45
CA SER A 794 3.75 2.26 15.97
C SER A 794 4.26 1.21 14.99
N GLY A 795 3.54 0.09 14.91
CA GLY A 795 3.90 -1.07 14.12
C GLY A 795 4.20 -2.29 14.99
N HIS A 796 5.10 -3.14 14.53
CA HIS A 796 5.46 -4.42 15.16
C HIS A 796 6.97 -4.56 15.15
N TRP A 797 7.60 -4.65 16.32
CA TRP A 797 9.02 -4.92 16.46
C TRP A 797 9.30 -5.71 17.73
N ARG A 798 9.41 -7.02 17.56
CA ARG A 798 9.82 -7.95 18.63
C ARG A 798 11.31 -8.27 18.51
N ALA A 799 11.95 -8.56 19.65
CA ALA A 799 13.25 -9.22 19.62
C ALA A 799 13.13 -10.63 18.99
N LYS A 800 14.22 -11.12 18.44
CA LYS A 800 14.40 -12.51 17.99
C LYS A 800 14.29 -13.45 19.19
N GLU A 801 14.17 -14.75 18.93
CA GLU A 801 14.06 -15.77 19.99
C GLU A 801 15.25 -15.78 20.98
N ASP A 802 16.44 -15.37 20.52
CA ASP A 802 17.64 -15.26 21.35
C ASP A 802 17.70 -13.96 22.19
N GLY A 803 16.68 -13.10 22.07
CA GLY A 803 16.58 -11.82 22.77
C GLY A 803 17.27 -10.65 22.06
N SER A 804 17.94 -10.88 20.93
CA SER A 804 18.60 -9.84 20.13
C SER A 804 17.69 -9.23 19.07
N GLY A 805 18.15 -8.18 18.39
CA GLY A 805 17.46 -7.65 17.21
C GLY A 805 16.21 -6.82 17.53
N GLY A 806 15.95 -6.52 18.80
CA GLY A 806 14.77 -5.79 19.25
C GLY A 806 14.95 -4.26 19.27
N PRO A 807 13.88 -3.50 19.56
CA PRO A 807 13.96 -2.04 19.66
C PRO A 807 14.92 -1.58 20.78
N GLY A 808 15.08 -2.39 21.83
CA GLY A 808 16.03 -2.11 22.91
C GLY A 808 17.50 -2.15 22.46
N ASP A 809 17.85 -3.02 21.51
CA ASP A 809 19.22 -3.14 20.99
C ASP A 809 19.54 -1.99 20.02
N ALA A 810 18.55 -1.54 19.26
CA ALA A 810 18.68 -0.42 18.34
C ALA A 810 18.75 0.94 19.06
N ALA A 811 18.24 1.05 20.28
CA ALA A 811 18.13 2.31 21.00
C ALA A 811 19.47 3.06 21.12
N GLY A 812 19.51 4.29 20.62
CA GLY A 812 20.72 5.13 20.59
C GLY A 812 21.77 4.73 19.53
N GLN A 813 21.57 3.64 18.79
CA GLN A 813 22.48 3.21 17.73
C GLN A 813 22.31 4.03 16.46
N ALA A 814 23.36 4.07 15.64
CA ALA A 814 23.37 4.82 14.39
C ALA A 814 22.45 4.17 13.34
N ALA A 815 21.43 4.91 12.92
CA ALA A 815 20.46 4.49 11.91
C ALA A 815 20.87 4.96 10.49
N VAL A 816 21.60 6.08 10.41
CA VAL A 816 22.20 6.60 9.18
C VAL A 816 23.62 7.07 9.47
N VAL A 817 24.58 6.63 8.67
CA VAL A 817 25.97 7.04 8.76
C VAL A 817 26.48 7.58 7.43
N SER A 818 27.47 8.48 7.50
CA SER A 818 28.16 9.03 6.33
C SER A 818 29.67 9.02 6.56
N GLY A 819 30.45 9.10 5.49
CA GLY A 819 31.89 9.24 5.57
C GLY A 819 32.54 9.33 4.19
N THR A 820 33.85 9.56 4.19
CA THR A 820 34.66 9.53 2.95
C THR A 820 35.53 8.26 3.00
N SER A 821 35.45 7.42 1.97
CA SER A 821 36.27 6.22 1.87
C SER A 821 37.76 6.55 1.72
N ALA A 822 38.63 5.55 1.90
CA ALA A 822 40.07 5.71 1.70
C ALA A 822 40.44 6.21 0.28
N ASP A 823 39.63 5.85 -0.72
CA ASP A 823 39.80 6.25 -2.13
C ASP A 823 39.12 7.60 -2.46
N GLY A 824 38.54 8.27 -1.45
CA GLY A 824 37.93 9.60 -1.61
C GLY A 824 36.48 9.59 -2.08
N SER A 825 35.80 8.43 -2.07
CA SER A 825 34.38 8.34 -2.40
C SER A 825 33.53 8.81 -1.21
N GLU A 826 32.55 9.68 -1.44
CA GLU A 826 31.57 10.08 -0.44
C GLU A 826 30.49 9.01 -0.30
N VAL A 827 30.31 8.47 0.91
CA VAL A 827 29.46 7.31 1.18
C VAL A 827 28.41 7.64 2.23
N VAL A 828 27.16 7.25 1.98
CA VAL A 828 26.06 7.34 2.95
C VAL A 828 25.36 5.99 3.05
N LEU A 829 25.19 5.47 4.26
CA LEU A 829 24.52 4.19 4.53
C LEU A 829 23.24 4.43 5.35
N PHE A 830 22.13 3.88 4.87
CA PHE A 830 20.82 3.94 5.52
C PHE A 830 20.44 2.56 6.08
N GLY A 831 20.22 2.48 7.40
CA GLY A 831 19.60 1.34 8.08
C GLY A 831 18.08 1.48 8.24
N THR A 832 17.54 2.66 7.89
CA THR A 832 16.09 2.92 7.79
C THR A 832 15.61 2.84 6.34
N GLU A 833 14.30 2.97 6.14
CA GLU A 833 13.61 2.74 4.87
C GLU A 833 12.97 4.03 4.31
N PRO A 834 13.75 5.07 3.95
CA PRO A 834 13.24 6.40 3.64
C PRO A 834 12.47 6.51 2.32
N LEU A 835 12.47 5.46 1.47
CA LEU A 835 11.81 5.44 0.15
C LEU A 835 10.83 4.27 -0.01
N PHE A 836 10.56 3.52 1.07
CA PHE A 836 9.76 2.29 1.04
C PHE A 836 8.43 2.46 0.32
N ARG A 837 8.20 1.69 -0.76
CA ARG A 837 6.95 1.66 -1.55
C ARG A 837 6.36 3.03 -1.87
N ALA A 838 7.21 4.02 -2.11
CA ALA A 838 6.83 5.42 -2.33
C ALA A 838 6.02 6.08 -1.19
N HIS A 839 5.95 5.46 -0.02
CA HIS A 839 5.12 5.86 1.10
C HIS A 839 5.71 7.02 1.92
N PRO A 840 6.90 6.94 2.56
CA PRO A 840 7.32 7.93 3.54
C PRO A 840 7.90 9.19 2.88
N LYS A 841 7.06 9.93 2.15
CA LYS A 841 7.42 11.08 1.30
C LYS A 841 8.20 12.17 2.04
N GLY A 842 7.97 12.33 3.34
CA GLY A 842 8.70 13.28 4.19
C GLY A 842 10.17 12.89 4.42
N LEU A 843 10.54 11.63 4.16
CA LEU A 843 11.91 11.12 4.31
C LEU A 843 12.69 11.12 2.99
N PHE A 844 12.02 11.20 1.84
CA PHE A 844 12.66 11.23 0.52
C PHE A 844 13.77 12.28 0.40
N PRO A 845 13.62 13.50 0.95
CA PRO A 845 14.67 14.51 0.86
C PRO A 845 15.98 14.10 1.55
N GLN A 846 15.96 13.18 2.52
CA GLN A 846 17.20 12.66 3.11
C GLN A 846 18.05 11.95 2.06
N VAL A 847 17.43 11.09 1.24
CA VAL A 847 18.12 10.41 0.13
C VAL A 847 18.45 11.39 -0.99
N GLY A 848 17.53 12.31 -1.32
CA GLY A 848 17.78 13.33 -2.33
C GLY A 848 19.01 14.20 -2.00
N ARG A 849 19.17 14.61 -0.74
CA ARG A 849 20.35 15.35 -0.27
C ARG A 849 21.61 14.49 -0.25
N ALA A 850 21.51 13.22 0.16
CA ALA A 850 22.64 12.28 0.10
C ALA A 850 23.17 12.14 -1.33
N LEU A 851 22.29 11.97 -2.32
CA LEU A 851 22.67 11.87 -3.73
C LEU A 851 23.31 13.16 -4.26
N LEU A 852 22.77 14.33 -3.89
CA LEU A 852 23.33 15.63 -4.31
C LEU A 852 24.69 15.92 -3.65
N ASP A 853 24.87 15.53 -2.39
CA ASP A 853 26.12 15.77 -1.65
C ASP A 853 27.22 14.79 -2.08
N SER A 854 26.89 13.51 -2.30
CA SER A 854 27.82 12.47 -2.75
C SER A 854 28.16 12.52 -4.24
N ALA A 855 27.44 13.29 -5.05
CA ALA A 855 27.76 13.43 -6.47
C ALA A 855 29.13 14.12 -6.68
N ARG A 856 29.96 13.52 -7.55
CA ARG A 856 31.30 14.00 -7.90
C ARG A 856 31.32 15.26 -8.78
#